data_AF-A0A8H5WAD5-F1
#
_entry.id   AF-A0A8H5WAD5-F1
#
_cell.length_a   1.000
_cell.length_b   1.000
_cell.length_c   1.000
_cell.angle_alpha   90.00
_cell.angle_beta   90.00
_cell.angle_gamma   90.00
#
_symmetry.space_group_name_H-M   'P 1'
#
loop_
_entity.id
_entity.type
_entity.pdbx_description
1 polymer ?
#
loop_
_entity_poly.entity_id
_entity_poly.type
_entity_poly.pdbx_seq_one_letter_code
_entity_poly.pdbx_strand_id
1 'polypeptide(L)'
;MKQYVDLAGCIKATTQRSIDDAVTQKPSRFELQQYIDRIKSLRDPKKDGNESFSVRFFEQDNNKRTELSGEEAFGASLNEADTSGLKEALLEIKDDIGGKDEKEAFQDVVDQLGPEWQNMKTADDLERIIAKLDAYTAAIDEEIDKTGADLPKELLERLDSELPGLPGFGSLGSRIMLPQIPEKPWTINQRKKIARLNTALSKTSRDHRRDVKLTAKTVQGVFKAYHSARLSLAHGWSHVPLEVWNLLWKIFSADESVNIHRLSHIALLSRDMSEANVTLNPAQQLLTIEAVFVDGWESKAIENWRRCLSTLGNENAETFQEFWELGVRMYCRTGDLEEAQRAINKLVQKQSNPRILMPLIRTWSELGTEEAQGKAWAAYRQLRELLGDDMKLADYDQVISYFLTTHQTENALYAFVDMMSDGKIDLKKQKYMPSVVANKFFFGKWLKRLIGAGDLNGAHSVVDFMGQKGIEPAPIQLNGLIAAWQRAGGIEDLEKADQMAWGMIETRIRFVKSRGNDMDLQSDLLQKDDTLPLPRATLETFSLLAENYRVRDLHDRLLMLWEAFREADMKADSFIINQLLESYIQAGQSKEAVNLYLTLVSEKGIEPDPYTFSALWKTLAVNRLHVTAGFVPDQAEPTRAMFAETVKFRHVFQPDGMDGQLARKILHTFRRIKDNTGFVVALSTLRDAFGFMPPETLVLELMLETTKLQWDSPAYRRRLMTAKRDLDRGLLSWAEGDASRLKGQHRAEALFEYLQKRYWPTEGDDAIKKKMFKEAAEQMGVYDVLRKGAKE
;
A
#
# COMPACT_ATOMS: atom_id res chain seq x y z
N MET A 1 -2.38 10.72 6.51
CA MET A 1 -2.94 9.56 5.79
C MET A 1 -2.62 8.31 6.61
N LYS A 2 -3.64 7.68 7.21
CA LYS A 2 -3.50 6.35 7.80
C LYS A 2 -3.68 5.34 6.67
N GLN A 3 -2.65 4.52 6.49
CA GLN A 3 -2.62 3.23 5.80
C GLN A 3 -3.01 3.24 4.32
N TYR A 4 -2.00 3.30 3.44
CA TYR A 4 -1.54 2.19 2.59
C TYR A 4 -0.14 2.55 2.07
N VAL A 5 0.63 1.51 1.71
CA VAL A 5 2.07 1.49 1.37
C VAL A 5 3.00 1.24 2.57
N ASP A 6 3.18 -0.03 2.89
CA ASP A 6 4.52 -0.60 3.13
C ASP A 6 4.50 -2.09 2.78
N LEU A 7 4.96 -2.37 1.57
CA LEU A 7 5.23 -3.68 1.01
C LEU A 7 6.64 -3.59 0.41
N ALA A 8 7.68 -3.73 1.25
CA ALA A 8 9.02 -4.12 0.82
C ALA A 8 9.95 -4.34 2.04
N GLY A 9 10.59 -5.52 2.08
CA GLY A 9 11.94 -5.64 2.63
C GLY A 9 12.14 -6.43 3.94
N CYS A 10 11.93 -7.75 3.92
CA CYS A 10 12.77 -8.65 4.75
C CYS A 10 12.77 -10.09 4.20
N ILE A 11 13.74 -10.42 3.34
CA ILE A 11 14.16 -11.81 3.11
C ILE A 11 15.67 -11.88 3.30
N LYS A 12 16.09 -12.69 4.27
CA LYS A 12 17.48 -12.97 4.64
C LYS A 12 18.12 -13.90 3.60
N ALA A 13 19.41 -13.67 3.39
CA ALA A 13 20.28 -14.45 2.51
C ALA A 13 20.29 -15.95 2.86
N THR A 14 20.11 -16.78 1.83
CA THR A 14 20.70 -18.12 1.76
C THR A 14 21.55 -18.17 0.48
N THR A 15 22.74 -18.68 0.64
CA THR A 15 23.85 -18.80 -0.31
C THR A 15 23.42 -19.24 -1.72
N GLN A 16 23.52 -18.33 -2.69
CA GLN A 16 23.50 -18.66 -4.13
C GLN A 16 24.92 -18.43 -4.68
N ARG A 17 25.59 -19.54 -5.04
CA ARG A 17 26.64 -19.50 -6.08
C ARG A 17 25.92 -19.20 -7.40
N SER A 18 26.48 -18.26 -8.16
CA SER A 18 25.97 -17.71 -9.41
C SER A 18 25.72 -18.78 -10.47
N ILE A 19 24.58 -18.65 -11.15
CA ILE A 19 24.17 -19.44 -12.34
C ILE A 19 24.66 -18.75 -13.64
N ASP A 20 25.32 -17.59 -13.55
CA ASP A 20 25.66 -16.76 -14.71
C ASP A 20 26.99 -17.09 -15.44
N ASP A 21 27.77 -18.07 -14.99
CA ASP A 21 29.00 -18.49 -15.69
C ASP A 21 28.79 -19.59 -16.76
N ALA A 22 27.56 -20.03 -17.02
CA ALA A 22 27.28 -21.18 -17.89
C ALA A 22 27.01 -20.85 -19.38
N VAL A 23 27.04 -19.58 -19.80
CA VAL A 23 26.53 -19.20 -21.15
C VAL A 23 27.65 -18.95 -22.19
N THR A 24 28.92 -19.15 -21.86
CA THR A 24 30.03 -18.94 -22.81
C THR A 24 30.97 -20.13 -23.01
N GLN A 25 30.44 -21.36 -23.06
CA GLN A 25 31.16 -22.50 -23.63
C GLN A 25 30.48 -22.99 -24.90
N LYS A 26 31.22 -22.98 -26.03
CA LYS A 26 30.76 -23.64 -27.27
C LYS A 26 30.76 -25.16 -27.03
N PRO A 27 29.67 -25.87 -27.38
CA PRO A 27 29.52 -27.29 -27.09
C PRO A 27 30.59 -28.11 -27.82
N SER A 28 31.08 -29.14 -27.13
CA SER A 28 32.10 -30.02 -27.64
C SER A 28 31.58 -30.87 -28.81
N ARG A 29 32.48 -31.33 -29.69
CA ARG A 29 32.13 -32.15 -30.87
C ARG A 29 31.38 -33.43 -30.50
N PHE A 30 31.57 -33.91 -29.27
CA PHE A 30 30.90 -35.07 -28.69
C PHE A 30 29.44 -34.78 -28.30
N GLU A 31 29.17 -33.60 -27.73
CA GLU A 31 27.82 -33.17 -27.35
C GLU A 31 26.95 -32.86 -28.58
N LEU A 32 27.54 -32.28 -29.63
CA LEU A 32 26.87 -32.07 -30.91
C LEU A 32 26.50 -33.40 -31.60
N GLN A 33 27.33 -34.42 -31.45
CA GLN A 33 27.09 -35.75 -32.02
C GLN A 33 25.97 -36.49 -31.27
N GLN A 34 25.93 -36.37 -29.93
CA GLN A 34 24.80 -36.87 -29.13
C GLN A 34 23.48 -36.15 -29.44
N TYR A 35 23.53 -34.85 -29.74
CA TYR A 35 22.34 -34.08 -30.12
C TYR A 35 21.81 -34.49 -31.50
N ILE A 36 22.70 -34.74 -32.47
CA ILE A 36 22.36 -35.21 -33.81
C ILE A 36 21.81 -36.65 -33.76
N ASP A 37 22.35 -37.51 -32.90
CA ASP A 37 21.86 -38.88 -32.74
C ASP A 37 20.50 -38.92 -32.02
N ARG A 38 20.25 -38.01 -31.07
CA ARG A 38 18.90 -37.80 -30.50
C ARG A 38 17.88 -37.34 -31.54
N ILE A 39 18.26 -36.44 -32.45
CA ILE A 39 17.36 -35.96 -33.52
C ILE A 39 17.10 -37.06 -34.56
N LYS A 40 18.08 -37.92 -34.86
CA LYS A 40 17.88 -39.09 -35.73
C LYS A 40 16.95 -40.14 -35.10
N SER A 41 16.99 -40.32 -33.77
CA SER A 41 16.12 -41.25 -33.05
C SER A 41 14.65 -40.81 -32.94
N LEU A 42 14.34 -39.55 -33.25
CA LEU A 42 12.97 -39.00 -33.21
C LEU A 42 12.25 -39.00 -34.57
N ARG A 43 12.91 -39.45 -35.66
CA ARG A 43 12.39 -39.25 -37.04
C ARG A 43 11.78 -40.48 -37.71
N ASP A 44 11.92 -41.69 -37.17
CA ASP A 44 11.31 -42.90 -37.76
C ASP A 44 10.63 -43.79 -36.71
N PRO A 45 9.29 -43.98 -36.77
CA PRO A 45 8.58 -44.85 -35.86
C PRO A 45 8.43 -46.24 -36.47
N LYS A 46 9.06 -47.27 -35.90
CA LYS A 46 8.59 -48.66 -36.00
C LYS A 46 9.29 -49.60 -35.02
N LYS A 47 8.44 -50.30 -34.25
CA LYS A 47 8.57 -51.61 -33.59
C LYS A 47 9.97 -52.23 -33.54
N ASP A 48 10.54 -52.38 -32.35
CA ASP A 48 10.65 -53.69 -31.70
C ASP A 48 11.19 -53.64 -30.25
N GLY A 49 10.63 -54.56 -29.46
CA GLY A 49 10.97 -55.11 -28.13
C GLY A 49 12.08 -54.54 -27.23
N ASN A 50 11.67 -54.23 -26.00
CA ASN A 50 12.38 -54.41 -24.71
C ASN A 50 13.89 -54.10 -24.63
N GLU A 51 14.22 -52.92 -24.08
CA GLU A 51 15.16 -52.80 -22.96
C GLU A 51 14.97 -51.42 -22.27
N SER A 52 14.73 -51.46 -20.97
CA SER A 52 14.18 -50.39 -20.12
C SER A 52 15.24 -49.43 -19.56
N PHE A 53 15.02 -48.11 -19.66
CA PHE A 53 15.69 -47.13 -18.80
C PHE A 53 14.94 -47.02 -17.47
N SER A 54 15.55 -47.48 -16.36
CA SER A 54 14.94 -47.50 -15.03
C SER A 54 15.19 -46.18 -14.28
N VAL A 55 14.11 -45.42 -14.02
CA VAL A 55 14.10 -44.28 -13.09
C VAL A 55 13.82 -44.84 -11.67
N ARG A 56 14.61 -44.41 -10.67
CA ARG A 56 14.47 -44.84 -9.27
C ARG A 56 13.72 -43.78 -8.47
N PHE A 57 12.71 -44.21 -7.72
CA PHE A 57 11.80 -43.35 -6.97
C PHE A 57 12.04 -43.52 -5.46
N PHE A 58 11.81 -42.49 -4.65
CA PHE A 58 12.04 -42.53 -3.21
C PHE A 58 10.93 -41.79 -2.46
N GLU A 59 10.61 -42.27 -1.26
CA GLU A 59 9.66 -41.64 -0.34
C GLU A 59 10.39 -41.25 0.96
N GLN A 60 10.00 -40.13 1.57
CA GLN A 60 10.68 -39.57 2.73
C GLN A 60 9.67 -39.03 3.76
N ASP A 61 9.46 -39.80 4.82
CA ASP A 61 8.73 -39.35 6.00
C ASP A 61 9.68 -39.08 7.16
N ASN A 62 9.44 -37.94 7.83
CA ASN A 62 9.99 -37.26 9.02
C ASN A 62 11.25 -37.77 9.79
N ASN A 63 12.00 -38.79 9.35
CA ASN A 63 13.45 -38.93 9.45
C ASN A 63 14.07 -40.17 8.74
N LYS A 64 13.39 -40.87 7.81
CA LYS A 64 14.00 -41.96 7.01
C LYS A 64 13.56 -41.92 5.54
N ARG A 65 14.48 -42.29 4.64
CA ARG A 65 14.27 -42.36 3.19
C ARG A 65 14.27 -43.81 2.71
N THR A 66 13.24 -44.23 2.00
CA THR A 66 13.08 -45.58 1.42
C THR A 66 12.99 -45.52 -0.10
N GLU A 67 13.65 -46.44 -0.79
CA GLU A 67 13.62 -46.55 -2.26
C GLU A 67 12.38 -47.35 -2.68
N LEU A 68 11.58 -46.77 -3.58
CA LEU A 68 10.39 -47.36 -4.17
C LEU A 68 10.73 -48.06 -5.48
N SER A 69 10.01 -49.15 -5.77
CA SER A 69 10.33 -50.08 -6.85
C SER A 69 10.00 -49.60 -8.27
N GLY A 70 9.38 -48.41 -8.45
CA GLY A 70 9.08 -47.87 -9.79
C GLY A 70 8.07 -46.71 -9.81
N GLU A 71 7.75 -46.22 -11.01
CA GLU A 71 6.89 -45.04 -11.26
C GLU A 71 5.44 -45.28 -10.83
N GLU A 72 4.95 -46.52 -10.96
CA GLU A 72 3.62 -46.92 -10.48
C GLU A 72 3.52 -46.89 -8.95
N ALA A 73 4.59 -47.25 -8.23
CA ALA A 73 4.61 -47.19 -6.76
C ALA A 73 4.68 -45.73 -6.26
N PHE A 74 5.35 -44.84 -7.01
CA PHE A 74 5.36 -43.40 -6.74
C PHE A 74 3.99 -42.75 -7.01
N GLY A 75 3.31 -43.15 -8.09
CA GLY A 75 1.94 -42.71 -8.37
C GLY A 75 0.91 -43.19 -7.34
N ALA A 76 1.13 -44.37 -6.74
CA ALA A 76 0.28 -44.89 -5.66
C ALA A 76 0.47 -44.13 -4.34
N SER A 77 1.72 -43.78 -3.97
CA SER A 77 2.04 -42.97 -2.78
C SER A 77 1.43 -41.56 -2.83
N LEU A 78 1.39 -40.93 -4.02
CA LEU A 78 0.73 -39.62 -4.21
C LEU A 78 -0.80 -39.63 -3.99
N ASN A 79 -1.43 -40.81 -4.00
CA ASN A 79 -2.88 -40.99 -3.80
C ASN A 79 -3.24 -41.55 -2.42
N GLU A 80 -2.26 -41.87 -1.56
CA GLU A 80 -2.51 -42.23 -0.15
C GLU A 80 -2.72 -40.96 0.67
N ALA A 81 -3.99 -40.59 0.86
CA ALA A 81 -4.35 -39.64 1.91
C ALA A 81 -4.27 -40.36 3.26
N ASP A 82 -3.49 -39.82 4.21
CA ASP A 82 -3.42 -40.33 5.57
C ASP A 82 -4.78 -40.11 6.28
N THR A 83 -5.65 -41.11 6.19
CA THR A 83 -7.02 -41.10 6.73
C THR A 83 -7.08 -41.55 8.19
N SER A 84 -5.92 -41.87 8.80
CA SER A 84 -5.80 -42.24 10.22
C SER A 84 -6.37 -41.14 11.13
N GLY A 85 -6.10 -39.87 10.83
CA GLY A 85 -6.62 -38.72 11.58
C GLY A 85 -8.15 -38.51 11.48
N LEU A 86 -8.79 -38.92 10.37
CA LEU A 86 -10.26 -38.86 10.24
C LEU A 86 -10.96 -39.93 11.07
N LYS A 87 -10.34 -41.12 11.17
CA LYS A 87 -10.83 -42.22 12.00
C LYS A 87 -10.71 -41.89 13.49
N GLU A 88 -9.60 -41.27 13.91
CA GLU A 88 -9.43 -40.77 15.28
C GLU A 88 -10.42 -39.65 15.59
N ALA A 89 -10.62 -38.67 14.71
CA ALA A 89 -11.57 -37.59 14.92
C ALA A 89 -13.04 -38.07 15.03
N LEU A 90 -13.44 -39.10 14.27
CA LEU A 90 -14.78 -39.67 14.38
C LEU A 90 -14.96 -40.56 15.61
N LEU A 91 -13.90 -41.22 16.08
CA LEU A 91 -13.91 -41.95 17.36
C LEU A 91 -13.96 -40.99 18.55
N GLU A 92 -13.28 -39.84 18.47
CA GLU A 92 -13.42 -38.75 19.45
C GLU A 92 -14.87 -38.23 19.47
N ILE A 93 -15.52 -38.06 18.31
CA ILE A 93 -16.94 -37.68 18.25
C ILE A 93 -17.84 -38.76 18.87
N LYS A 94 -17.58 -40.05 18.65
CA LYS A 94 -18.31 -41.15 19.33
C LYS A 94 -18.15 -41.10 20.85
N ASP A 95 -16.97 -40.73 21.34
CA ASP A 95 -16.73 -40.61 22.77
C ASP A 95 -17.41 -39.38 23.38
N ASP A 96 -17.49 -38.29 22.61
CA ASP A 96 -18.13 -37.02 22.99
C ASP A 96 -19.67 -36.99 22.85
N ILE A 97 -20.28 -37.89 22.07
CA ILE A 97 -21.76 -38.00 21.99
C ILE A 97 -22.32 -38.49 23.33
N GLY A 98 -23.18 -37.69 23.96
CA GLY A 98 -23.70 -37.93 25.31
C GLY A 98 -25.04 -38.66 25.31
N GLY A 99 -25.04 -39.99 25.26
CA GLY A 99 -26.25 -40.82 25.43
C GLY A 99 -26.00 -42.28 25.07
N LYS A 100 -26.52 -43.24 25.86
CA LYS A 100 -26.33 -44.68 25.56
C LYS A 100 -27.01 -45.09 24.24
N ASP A 101 -28.22 -44.59 24.04
CA ASP A 101 -29.06 -44.93 22.88
C ASP A 101 -28.52 -44.33 21.58
N GLU A 102 -27.95 -43.12 21.63
CA GLU A 102 -27.31 -42.46 20.48
C GLU A 102 -25.98 -43.15 20.10
N LYS A 103 -25.24 -43.66 21.09
CA LYS A 103 -24.03 -44.48 20.85
C LYS A 103 -24.38 -45.85 20.24
N GLU A 104 -25.50 -46.45 20.63
CA GLU A 104 -26.00 -47.68 20.01
C GLU A 104 -26.47 -47.44 18.57
N ALA A 105 -27.25 -46.37 18.32
CA ALA A 105 -27.69 -46.02 16.97
C ALA A 105 -26.50 -45.70 16.03
N PHE A 106 -25.48 -45.00 16.54
CA PHE A 106 -24.25 -44.74 15.79
C PHE A 106 -23.48 -46.04 15.51
N GLN A 107 -23.46 -46.98 16.45
CA GLN A 107 -22.79 -48.26 16.27
C GLN A 107 -23.52 -49.14 15.25
N ASP A 108 -24.85 -49.15 15.24
CA ASP A 108 -25.65 -49.88 14.24
C ASP A 108 -25.38 -49.38 12.81
N VAL A 109 -25.24 -48.06 12.63
CA VAL A 109 -24.88 -47.46 11.33
C VAL A 109 -23.47 -47.91 10.91
N VAL A 110 -22.51 -47.93 11.84
CA VAL A 110 -21.14 -48.39 11.57
C VAL A 110 -21.11 -49.89 11.25
N ASP A 111 -21.90 -50.70 11.94
CA ASP A 111 -21.95 -52.16 11.76
C ASP A 111 -22.61 -52.53 10.41
N GLN A 112 -23.61 -51.77 9.95
CA GLN A 112 -24.22 -51.94 8.62
C GLN A 112 -23.32 -51.51 7.46
N LEU A 113 -22.38 -50.58 7.67
CA LEU A 113 -21.37 -50.21 6.68
C LEU A 113 -20.35 -51.33 6.42
N GLY A 114 -20.30 -52.35 7.30
CA GLY A 114 -19.61 -53.61 7.07
C GLY A 114 -18.07 -53.51 7.00
N PRO A 115 -17.40 -54.55 6.44
CA PRO A 115 -15.94 -54.65 6.45
C PRO A 115 -15.22 -53.60 5.58
N GLU A 116 -15.94 -52.85 4.76
CA GLU A 116 -15.42 -51.75 3.94
C GLU A 116 -14.96 -50.56 4.81
N TRP A 117 -15.63 -50.32 5.95
CA TRP A 117 -15.24 -49.30 6.92
C TRP A 117 -13.86 -49.54 7.54
N GLN A 118 -13.49 -50.82 7.75
CA GLN A 118 -12.22 -51.17 8.38
C GLN A 118 -11.02 -51.18 7.42
N ASN A 119 -11.26 -51.25 6.11
CA ASN A 119 -10.23 -51.39 5.06
C ASN A 119 -10.09 -50.14 4.17
N MET A 120 -10.49 -48.96 4.66
CA MET A 120 -10.45 -47.71 3.93
C MET A 120 -9.00 -47.29 3.63
N LYS A 121 -8.63 -47.22 2.33
CA LYS A 121 -7.28 -46.80 1.91
C LYS A 121 -7.26 -45.83 0.74
N THR A 122 -8.34 -45.67 -0.03
CA THR A 122 -8.36 -44.82 -1.23
C THR A 122 -9.49 -43.78 -1.23
N ALA A 123 -9.34 -42.71 -2.01
CA ALA A 123 -10.35 -41.65 -2.16
C ALA A 123 -11.63 -42.15 -2.84
N ASP A 124 -11.54 -43.13 -3.74
CA ASP A 124 -12.70 -43.76 -4.40
C ASP A 124 -13.53 -44.59 -3.40
N ASP A 125 -12.91 -45.18 -2.39
CA ASP A 125 -13.63 -45.88 -1.31
C ASP A 125 -14.43 -44.89 -0.45
N LEU A 126 -13.90 -43.68 -0.26
CA LEU A 126 -14.54 -42.60 0.50
C LEU A 126 -15.78 -42.06 -0.22
N GLU A 127 -15.72 -41.85 -1.54
CA GLU A 127 -16.90 -41.45 -2.33
C GLU A 127 -17.99 -42.54 -2.35
N ARG A 128 -17.61 -43.82 -2.37
CA ARG A 128 -18.59 -44.93 -2.29
C ARG A 128 -19.30 -44.99 -0.95
N ILE A 129 -18.58 -44.75 0.15
CA ILE A 129 -19.17 -44.74 1.49
C ILE A 129 -20.09 -43.53 1.66
N ILE A 130 -19.72 -42.34 1.16
CA ILE A 130 -20.59 -41.16 1.16
C ILE A 130 -21.87 -41.44 0.36
N ALA A 131 -21.75 -42.03 -0.84
CA ALA A 131 -22.92 -42.35 -1.65
C ALA A 131 -23.85 -43.38 -0.99
N LYS A 132 -23.30 -44.35 -0.23
CA LYS A 132 -24.11 -45.30 0.56
C LYS A 132 -24.78 -44.63 1.76
N LEU A 133 -24.07 -43.73 2.44
CA LEU A 133 -24.62 -42.93 3.54
C LEU A 133 -25.79 -42.08 3.03
N ASP A 134 -25.62 -41.32 1.94
CA ASP A 134 -26.69 -40.51 1.34
C ASP A 134 -27.92 -41.35 0.94
N ALA A 135 -27.70 -42.56 0.43
CA ALA A 135 -28.78 -43.49 0.08
C ALA A 135 -29.51 -44.03 1.32
N TYR A 136 -28.78 -44.27 2.42
CA TYR A 136 -29.36 -44.70 3.70
C TYR A 136 -30.15 -43.58 4.37
N THR A 137 -29.65 -42.34 4.38
CA THR A 137 -30.41 -41.18 4.87
C THR A 137 -31.68 -40.98 4.07
N ALA A 138 -31.62 -41.10 2.74
CA ALA A 138 -32.80 -40.99 1.90
C ALA A 138 -33.84 -42.09 2.17
N ALA A 139 -33.40 -43.31 2.51
CA ALA A 139 -34.29 -44.41 2.88
C ALA A 139 -34.95 -44.18 4.25
N ILE A 140 -34.20 -43.67 5.23
CA ILE A 140 -34.74 -43.27 6.54
C ILE A 140 -35.74 -42.12 6.38
N ASP A 141 -35.43 -41.10 5.58
CA ASP A 141 -36.34 -39.98 5.31
C ASP A 141 -37.65 -40.48 4.68
N GLU A 142 -37.59 -41.46 3.77
CA GLU A 142 -38.78 -42.07 3.16
C GLU A 142 -39.60 -42.91 4.16
N GLU A 143 -38.96 -43.53 5.15
CA GLU A 143 -39.60 -44.32 6.20
C GLU A 143 -40.18 -43.44 7.32
N ILE A 144 -39.53 -42.31 7.63
CA ILE A 144 -40.02 -41.22 8.49
C ILE A 144 -41.23 -40.53 7.83
N ASP A 145 -41.20 -40.29 6.52
CA ASP A 145 -42.34 -39.70 5.79
C ASP A 145 -43.56 -40.62 5.79
N LYS A 146 -43.34 -41.94 5.68
CA LYS A 146 -44.43 -42.94 5.73
C LYS A 146 -45.03 -43.08 7.13
N THR A 147 -44.22 -43.02 8.18
CA THR A 147 -44.67 -43.12 9.58
C THR A 147 -45.20 -41.80 10.14
N GLY A 148 -44.70 -40.67 9.66
CA GLY A 148 -45.14 -39.32 10.03
C GLY A 148 -46.49 -38.91 9.43
N ALA A 149 -46.95 -39.59 8.37
CA ALA A 149 -48.26 -39.37 7.77
C ALA A 149 -49.45 -39.74 8.68
N ASP A 150 -49.23 -40.57 9.71
CA ASP A 150 -50.26 -41.05 10.64
C ASP A 150 -50.32 -40.26 11.97
N LEU A 151 -49.49 -39.22 12.15
CA LEU A 151 -49.49 -38.40 13.37
C LEU A 151 -50.48 -37.21 13.30
N PRO A 152 -51.22 -36.92 14.40
CA PRO A 152 -52.09 -35.73 14.47
C PRO A 152 -51.31 -34.41 14.38
N LYS A 153 -51.83 -33.46 13.58
CA LYS A 153 -51.19 -32.16 13.27
C LYS A 153 -50.74 -31.34 14.50
N GLU A 154 -51.44 -31.47 15.63
CA GLU A 154 -51.12 -30.73 16.86
C GLU A 154 -49.80 -31.17 17.52
N LEU A 155 -49.34 -32.42 17.29
CA LEU A 155 -48.04 -32.88 17.79
C LEU A 155 -46.89 -32.48 16.87
N LEU A 156 -47.12 -32.38 15.57
CA LEU A 156 -46.16 -31.90 14.57
C LEU A 156 -45.81 -30.42 14.78
N GLU A 157 -46.81 -29.57 15.08
CA GLU A 157 -46.57 -28.15 15.39
C GLU A 157 -45.80 -27.94 16.70
N ARG A 158 -45.91 -28.85 17.67
CA ARG A 158 -45.13 -28.78 18.91
C ARG A 158 -43.67 -29.16 18.70
N LEU A 159 -43.40 -30.17 17.87
CA LEU A 159 -42.04 -30.59 17.51
C LEU A 159 -41.27 -29.52 16.73
N ASP A 160 -41.94 -28.80 15.81
CA ASP A 160 -41.33 -27.67 15.08
C ASP A 160 -40.98 -26.47 15.99
N SER A 161 -41.65 -26.33 17.14
CA SER A 161 -41.41 -25.22 18.08
C SER A 161 -40.22 -25.46 19.02
N GLU A 162 -39.83 -26.72 19.27
CA GLU A 162 -38.77 -27.07 20.23
C GLU A 162 -37.36 -27.18 19.60
N LEU A 163 -37.23 -27.26 18.26
CA LEU A 163 -35.95 -27.41 17.55
C LEU A 163 -35.87 -26.55 16.27
N PRO A 164 -35.37 -25.30 16.31
CA PRO A 164 -35.27 -24.46 15.13
C PRO A 164 -34.00 -24.81 14.32
N GLY A 165 -34.16 -25.41 13.13
CA GLY A 165 -33.01 -25.65 12.23
C GLY A 165 -33.19 -26.66 11.09
N LEU A 166 -34.27 -27.43 11.04
CA LEU A 166 -34.56 -28.36 9.93
C LEU A 166 -35.47 -27.72 8.87
N PRO A 167 -35.30 -28.01 7.57
CA PRO A 167 -36.14 -27.45 6.51
C PRO A 167 -37.58 -27.94 6.67
N GLY A 168 -38.47 -27.00 6.98
CA GLY A 168 -39.84 -27.26 7.44
C GLY A 168 -40.64 -28.25 6.58
N PHE A 169 -41.20 -29.23 7.27
CA PHE A 169 -42.30 -30.05 6.78
C PHE A 169 -43.56 -29.20 6.70
N GLY A 170 -44.05 -28.95 5.48
CA GLY A 170 -45.39 -28.39 5.27
C GLY A 170 -45.43 -26.93 4.79
N SER A 171 -45.03 -26.70 3.53
CA SER A 171 -45.70 -25.68 2.71
C SER A 171 -45.56 -26.02 1.22
N LEU A 172 -46.41 -26.92 0.74
CA LEU A 172 -46.72 -27.05 -0.69
C LEU A 172 -47.60 -25.84 -1.08
N GLY A 173 -46.97 -24.71 -1.35
CA GLY A 173 -47.62 -23.47 -1.81
C GLY A 173 -46.64 -22.49 -2.44
N SER A 174 -46.31 -22.70 -3.71
CA SER A 174 -45.42 -21.92 -4.60
C SER A 174 -43.90 -22.05 -4.34
N ARG A 175 -43.28 -23.08 -4.94
CA ARG A 175 -41.85 -23.04 -5.27
C ARG A 175 -41.60 -21.83 -6.18
N ILE A 176 -41.05 -20.74 -5.66
CA ILE A 176 -40.50 -19.66 -6.50
C ILE A 176 -39.31 -20.27 -7.27
N MET A 177 -39.57 -20.66 -8.52
CA MET A 177 -38.59 -21.26 -9.43
C MET A 177 -37.34 -20.37 -9.47
N LEU A 178 -36.15 -20.97 -9.33
CA LEU A 178 -34.90 -20.26 -9.57
C LEU A 178 -34.83 -19.92 -11.06
N PRO A 179 -34.43 -18.70 -11.46
CA PRO A 179 -34.35 -18.33 -12.87
C PRO A 179 -33.26 -19.18 -13.55
N GLN A 180 -33.70 -20.15 -14.35
CA GLN A 180 -32.84 -21.09 -15.06
C GLN A 180 -33.23 -21.15 -16.55
N ILE A 181 -32.22 -21.28 -17.41
CA ILE A 181 -32.43 -21.47 -18.84
C ILE A 181 -32.78 -22.94 -19.09
N PRO A 182 -33.90 -23.26 -19.76
CA PRO A 182 -34.30 -24.63 -20.03
C PRO A 182 -33.29 -25.34 -20.93
N GLU A 183 -32.87 -26.57 -20.58
CA GLU A 183 -31.84 -27.32 -21.29
C GLU A 183 -32.35 -28.10 -22.52
N LYS A 184 -33.67 -28.34 -22.60
CA LYS A 184 -34.32 -29.18 -23.60
C LYS A 184 -34.10 -28.74 -25.07
N PRO A 185 -34.13 -27.46 -25.45
CA PRO A 185 -34.01 -27.03 -26.85
C PRO A 185 -32.57 -27.03 -27.39
N TRP A 186 -31.57 -27.32 -26.56
CA TRP A 186 -30.16 -27.16 -26.92
C TRP A 186 -29.47 -28.50 -27.23
N THR A 187 -28.45 -28.47 -28.09
CA THR A 187 -27.61 -29.64 -28.40
C THR A 187 -26.72 -30.04 -27.21
N ILE A 188 -26.22 -31.29 -27.18
CA ILE A 188 -25.44 -31.86 -26.06
C ILE A 188 -24.24 -30.98 -25.66
N ASN A 189 -23.54 -30.38 -26.64
CA ASN A 189 -22.40 -29.49 -26.39
C ASN A 189 -22.81 -28.10 -25.88
N GLN A 190 -23.98 -27.60 -26.28
CA GLN A 190 -24.56 -26.35 -25.80
C GLN A 190 -25.09 -26.50 -24.36
N ARG A 191 -25.69 -27.66 -24.04
CA ARG A 191 -26.19 -27.99 -22.68
C ARG A 191 -25.10 -27.91 -21.63
N LYS A 192 -23.89 -28.42 -21.90
CA LYS A 192 -22.76 -28.35 -20.95
C LYS A 192 -22.39 -26.90 -20.58
N LYS A 193 -22.49 -25.96 -21.53
CA LYS A 193 -22.16 -24.54 -21.30
C LYS A 193 -23.31 -23.81 -20.59
N ILE A 194 -24.56 -24.13 -20.95
CA ILE A 194 -25.77 -23.58 -20.33
C ILE A 194 -25.93 -24.08 -18.89
N ALA A 195 -25.63 -25.35 -18.63
CA ALA A 195 -25.62 -25.93 -17.28
C ALA A 195 -24.64 -25.20 -16.37
N ARG A 196 -23.41 -24.91 -16.85
CA ARG A 196 -22.42 -24.11 -16.10
C ARG A 196 -22.93 -22.70 -15.77
N LEU A 197 -23.64 -22.05 -16.71
CA LEU A 197 -24.28 -20.75 -16.46
C LEU A 197 -25.42 -20.87 -15.44
N ASN A 198 -26.29 -21.87 -15.56
CA ASN A 198 -27.38 -22.13 -14.60
C ASN A 198 -26.86 -22.42 -13.19
N THR A 199 -25.75 -23.14 -13.04
CA THR A 199 -25.10 -23.37 -11.73
C THR A 199 -24.56 -22.07 -11.13
N ALA A 200 -23.93 -21.21 -11.95
CA ALA A 200 -23.43 -19.91 -11.49
C ALA A 200 -24.59 -18.96 -11.11
N LEU A 201 -25.67 -18.92 -11.89
CA LEU A 201 -26.86 -18.10 -11.63
C LEU A 201 -27.65 -18.59 -10.41
N SER A 202 -27.79 -19.91 -10.23
CA SER A 202 -28.47 -20.47 -9.06
C SER A 202 -27.68 -20.24 -7.76
N LYS A 203 -26.35 -20.36 -7.80
CA LYS A 203 -25.49 -20.00 -6.66
C LYS A 203 -25.65 -18.53 -6.27
N THR A 204 -25.51 -17.63 -7.25
CA THR A 204 -25.63 -16.18 -7.01
C THR A 204 -27.03 -15.76 -6.61
N SER A 205 -28.08 -16.39 -7.14
CA SER A 205 -29.47 -16.16 -6.72
C SER A 205 -29.71 -16.61 -5.27
N ARG A 206 -29.13 -17.74 -4.83
CA ARG A 206 -29.19 -18.20 -3.44
C ARG A 206 -28.42 -17.28 -2.50
N ASP A 207 -27.22 -16.85 -2.89
CA ASP A 207 -26.40 -15.91 -2.11
C ASP A 207 -27.12 -14.56 -1.95
N HIS A 208 -27.79 -14.10 -3.01
CA HIS A 208 -28.60 -12.88 -2.97
C HIS A 208 -29.83 -13.01 -2.05
N ARG A 209 -30.47 -14.18 -2.00
CA ARG A 209 -31.58 -14.45 -1.04
C ARG A 209 -31.12 -14.50 0.41
N ARG A 210 -29.83 -14.77 0.66
CA ARG A 210 -29.20 -14.79 2.00
C ARG A 210 -28.63 -13.42 2.41
N ASP A 211 -28.93 -12.36 1.65
CA ASP A 211 -28.43 -10.99 1.85
C ASP A 211 -26.89 -10.87 1.84
N VAL A 212 -26.21 -11.82 1.19
CA VAL A 212 -24.75 -11.79 1.05
C VAL A 212 -24.39 -10.76 -0.03
N LYS A 213 -23.54 -9.79 0.32
CA LYS A 213 -23.05 -8.77 -0.63
C LYS A 213 -22.30 -9.43 -1.80
N LEU A 214 -22.60 -8.98 -3.02
CA LEU A 214 -21.92 -9.41 -4.25
C LEU A 214 -20.41 -9.16 -4.15
N THR A 215 -19.60 -10.16 -4.50
CA THR A 215 -18.14 -10.05 -4.51
C THR A 215 -17.61 -9.98 -5.93
N ALA A 216 -16.46 -9.32 -6.15
CA ALA A 216 -15.84 -9.23 -7.48
C ALA A 216 -15.59 -10.62 -8.13
N LYS A 217 -15.24 -11.62 -7.31
CA LYS A 217 -15.05 -13.01 -7.75
C LYS A 217 -16.35 -13.64 -8.27
N THR A 218 -17.49 -13.36 -7.62
CA THR A 218 -18.79 -13.87 -8.06
C THR A 218 -19.22 -13.25 -9.39
N VAL A 219 -19.07 -11.93 -9.57
CA VAL A 219 -19.42 -11.24 -10.82
C VAL A 219 -18.55 -11.74 -11.97
N GLN A 220 -17.24 -11.87 -11.77
CA GLN A 220 -16.32 -12.37 -12.79
C GLN A 220 -16.60 -13.84 -13.15
N GLY A 221 -16.99 -14.67 -12.17
CA GLY A 221 -17.40 -16.05 -12.39
C GLY A 221 -18.66 -16.17 -13.25
N VAL A 222 -19.70 -15.37 -12.94
CA VAL A 222 -20.93 -15.32 -13.73
C VAL A 222 -20.66 -14.80 -15.14
N PHE A 223 -19.84 -13.76 -15.30
CA PHE A 223 -19.48 -13.22 -16.61
C PHE A 223 -18.73 -14.25 -17.47
N LYS A 224 -17.75 -14.98 -16.92
CA LYS A 224 -17.06 -16.06 -17.64
C LYS A 224 -18.03 -17.15 -18.10
N ALA A 225 -18.95 -17.56 -17.23
CA ALA A 225 -19.96 -18.55 -17.57
C ALA A 225 -20.89 -18.03 -18.69
N TYR A 226 -21.36 -16.79 -18.58
CA TYR A 226 -22.21 -16.12 -19.57
C TYR A 226 -21.52 -16.00 -20.92
N HIS A 227 -20.29 -15.46 -20.94
CA HIS A 227 -19.51 -15.29 -22.16
C HIS A 227 -19.27 -16.63 -22.89
N SER A 228 -18.99 -17.69 -22.14
CA SER A 228 -18.81 -19.04 -22.70
C SER A 228 -20.10 -19.61 -23.31
N ALA A 229 -21.25 -19.30 -22.71
CA ALA A 229 -22.58 -19.76 -23.15
C ALA A 229 -23.19 -18.89 -24.24
N ARG A 230 -22.75 -17.63 -24.40
CA ARG A 230 -23.30 -16.62 -25.30
C ARG A 230 -23.49 -17.10 -26.74
N LEU A 231 -22.45 -17.69 -27.35
CA LEU A 231 -22.54 -18.22 -28.72
C LEU A 231 -23.58 -19.33 -28.85
N SER A 232 -23.80 -20.11 -27.78
CA SER A 232 -24.83 -21.14 -27.75
C SER A 232 -26.21 -20.50 -27.63
N LEU A 233 -26.37 -19.53 -26.73
CA LEU A 233 -27.64 -18.79 -26.53
C LEU A 233 -28.08 -18.00 -27.77
N ALA A 234 -27.13 -17.51 -28.58
CA ALA A 234 -27.40 -16.80 -29.82
C ALA A 234 -28.18 -17.62 -30.87
N HIS A 235 -28.14 -18.96 -30.79
CA HIS A 235 -28.91 -19.82 -31.68
C HIS A 235 -30.42 -19.87 -31.32
N GLY A 236 -30.82 -19.30 -30.17
CA GLY A 236 -32.18 -19.39 -29.67
C GLY A 236 -32.47 -18.48 -28.48
N TRP A 237 -32.30 -17.16 -28.65
CA TRP A 237 -32.55 -16.17 -27.60
C TRP A 237 -33.98 -16.24 -27.01
N SER A 238 -34.95 -16.68 -27.81
CA SER A 238 -36.36 -16.87 -27.42
C SER A 238 -36.57 -17.88 -26.29
N HIS A 239 -35.59 -18.75 -26.03
CA HIS A 239 -35.64 -19.75 -24.97
C HIS A 239 -35.08 -19.27 -23.63
N VAL A 240 -34.58 -18.02 -23.54
CA VAL A 240 -34.05 -17.43 -22.31
C VAL A 240 -35.16 -16.68 -21.57
N PRO A 241 -35.54 -17.06 -20.33
CA PRO A 241 -36.57 -16.36 -19.57
C PRO A 241 -36.19 -14.92 -19.21
N LEU A 242 -37.19 -14.03 -19.14
CA LEU A 242 -37.01 -12.63 -18.73
C LEU A 242 -36.38 -12.48 -17.33
N GLU A 243 -36.68 -13.40 -16.41
CA GLU A 243 -36.11 -13.40 -15.06
C GLU A 243 -34.59 -13.63 -15.07
N VAL A 244 -34.08 -14.42 -16.03
CA VAL A 244 -32.65 -14.64 -16.22
C VAL A 244 -31.98 -13.37 -16.73
N TRP A 245 -32.61 -12.67 -17.68
CA TRP A 245 -32.12 -11.38 -18.17
C TRP A 245 -32.07 -10.31 -17.08
N ASN A 246 -33.12 -10.22 -16.25
CA ASN A 246 -33.17 -9.29 -15.13
C ASN A 246 -32.09 -9.60 -14.07
N LEU A 247 -31.85 -10.88 -13.78
CA LEU A 247 -30.82 -11.30 -12.84
C LEU A 247 -29.41 -10.98 -13.38
N LEU A 248 -29.15 -11.28 -14.66
CA LEU A 248 -27.88 -10.94 -15.32
C LEU A 248 -27.64 -9.43 -15.31
N TRP A 249 -28.68 -8.64 -15.63
CA TRP A 249 -28.59 -7.18 -15.57
C TRP A 249 -28.25 -6.70 -14.17
N LYS A 250 -28.93 -7.20 -13.13
CA LYS A 250 -28.68 -6.83 -11.73
C LYS A 250 -27.26 -7.18 -11.28
N ILE A 251 -26.73 -8.32 -11.71
CA ILE A 251 -25.36 -8.75 -11.37
C ILE A 251 -24.31 -7.88 -12.08
N PHE A 252 -24.50 -7.59 -13.38
CA PHE A 252 -23.51 -6.84 -14.16
C PHE A 252 -23.59 -5.32 -13.95
N SER A 253 -24.74 -4.79 -13.52
CA SER A 253 -24.93 -3.38 -13.18
C SER A 253 -24.46 -2.99 -11.78
N ALA A 254 -23.98 -3.94 -10.97
CA ALA A 254 -23.38 -3.71 -9.66
C ALA A 254 -22.25 -2.68 -9.72
N ASP A 255 -22.05 -1.95 -8.60
CA ASP A 255 -21.14 -0.81 -8.49
C ASP A 255 -19.72 -1.11 -9.00
N GLU A 256 -19.03 -0.06 -9.45
CA GLU A 256 -17.67 -0.12 -9.99
C GLU A 256 -16.64 -0.71 -9.00
N SER A 257 -16.92 -0.65 -7.70
CA SER A 257 -16.11 -1.29 -6.65
C SER A 257 -16.14 -2.83 -6.69
N VAL A 258 -17.21 -3.40 -7.25
CA VAL A 258 -17.41 -4.85 -7.39
C VAL A 258 -17.14 -5.29 -8.83
N ASN A 259 -17.50 -4.47 -9.82
CA ASN A 259 -17.30 -4.77 -11.24
C ASN A 259 -16.49 -3.68 -11.95
N ILE A 260 -15.17 -3.91 -12.06
CA ILE A 260 -14.23 -3.03 -12.77
C ILE A 260 -14.63 -2.84 -14.26
N HIS A 261 -15.30 -3.83 -14.85
CA HIS A 261 -15.71 -3.85 -16.26
C HIS A 261 -17.24 -3.72 -16.43
N ARG A 262 -17.90 -3.01 -15.51
CA ARG A 262 -19.35 -2.77 -15.51
C ARG A 262 -19.89 -2.36 -16.88
N LEU A 263 -19.33 -1.31 -17.46
CA LEU A 263 -19.84 -0.74 -18.72
C LEU A 263 -19.67 -1.68 -19.92
N SER A 264 -18.56 -2.39 -20.04
CA SER A 264 -18.38 -3.35 -21.16
C SER A 264 -19.27 -4.59 -21.01
N HIS A 265 -19.46 -5.09 -19.79
CA HIS A 265 -20.38 -6.20 -19.52
C HIS A 265 -21.82 -5.81 -19.88
N ILE A 266 -22.25 -4.59 -19.54
CA ILE A 266 -23.58 -4.08 -19.86
C ILE A 266 -23.73 -3.82 -21.36
N ALA A 267 -22.72 -3.26 -22.03
CA ALA A 267 -22.76 -3.05 -23.48
C ALA A 267 -22.99 -4.39 -24.21
N LEU A 268 -22.26 -5.44 -23.82
CA LEU A 268 -22.44 -6.78 -24.38
C LEU A 268 -23.83 -7.35 -24.09
N LEU A 269 -24.28 -7.27 -22.83
CA LEU A 269 -25.59 -7.79 -22.41
C LEU A 269 -26.74 -7.08 -23.11
N SER A 270 -26.67 -5.75 -23.24
CA SER A 270 -27.71 -4.94 -23.88
C SER A 270 -27.87 -5.25 -25.37
N ARG A 271 -26.78 -5.55 -26.08
CA ARG A 271 -26.84 -6.02 -27.47
C ARG A 271 -27.56 -7.35 -27.57
N ASP A 272 -27.21 -8.28 -26.68
CA ASP A 272 -27.83 -9.61 -26.65
C ASP A 272 -29.33 -9.52 -26.26
N MET A 273 -29.69 -8.64 -25.34
CA MET A 273 -31.09 -8.36 -24.97
C MET A 273 -31.88 -7.71 -26.13
N SER A 274 -31.23 -6.86 -26.93
CA SER A 274 -31.84 -6.26 -28.12
C SER A 274 -32.08 -7.29 -29.21
N GLU A 275 -31.12 -8.20 -29.46
CA GLU A 275 -31.30 -9.34 -30.38
C GLU A 275 -32.41 -10.31 -29.89
N ALA A 276 -32.60 -10.41 -28.58
CA ALA A 276 -33.66 -11.18 -27.95
C ALA A 276 -35.03 -10.48 -27.93
N ASN A 277 -35.15 -9.24 -28.43
CA ASN A 277 -36.34 -8.40 -28.37
C ASN A 277 -36.87 -8.17 -26.93
N VAL A 278 -35.97 -8.09 -25.94
CA VAL A 278 -36.33 -7.79 -24.55
C VAL A 278 -36.48 -6.28 -24.37
N THR A 279 -37.60 -5.83 -23.80
CA THR A 279 -37.83 -4.41 -23.51
C THR A 279 -37.02 -3.96 -22.29
N LEU A 280 -36.19 -2.94 -22.47
CA LEU A 280 -35.40 -2.33 -21.41
C LEU A 280 -36.19 -1.23 -20.70
N ASN A 281 -36.09 -1.17 -19.37
CA ASN A 281 -36.63 -0.07 -18.56
C ASN A 281 -35.88 1.25 -18.89
N PRO A 282 -36.54 2.44 -18.87
CA PRO A 282 -35.89 3.75 -18.97
C PRO A 282 -34.49 3.89 -18.34
N ALA A 283 -34.31 3.47 -17.08
CA ALA A 283 -33.01 3.54 -16.41
C ALA A 283 -31.97 2.58 -17.02
N GLN A 284 -32.41 1.41 -17.50
CA GLN A 284 -31.56 0.45 -18.21
C GLN A 284 -31.16 0.97 -19.59
N GLN A 285 -32.08 1.62 -20.31
CA GLN A 285 -31.83 2.24 -21.61
C GLN A 285 -30.77 3.33 -21.49
N LEU A 286 -30.84 4.17 -20.46
CA LEU A 286 -29.84 5.19 -20.19
C LEU A 286 -28.44 4.58 -19.97
N LEU A 287 -28.36 3.58 -19.09
CA LEU A 287 -27.11 2.89 -18.79
C LEU A 287 -26.56 2.13 -20.01
N THR A 288 -27.43 1.60 -20.88
CA THR A 288 -27.03 1.05 -22.18
C THR A 288 -26.38 2.10 -23.07
N ILE A 289 -26.94 3.30 -23.18
CA ILE A 289 -26.36 4.37 -24.00
C ILE A 289 -24.96 4.74 -23.50
N GLU A 290 -24.79 4.90 -22.19
CA GLU A 290 -23.48 5.17 -21.57
C GLU A 290 -22.48 4.03 -21.81
N ALA A 291 -22.92 2.79 -21.63
CA ALA A 291 -22.10 1.59 -21.85
C ALA A 291 -21.64 1.46 -23.30
N VAL A 292 -22.53 1.64 -24.27
CA VAL A 292 -22.22 1.56 -25.71
C VAL A 292 -21.26 2.68 -26.13
N PHE A 293 -21.40 3.87 -25.54
CA PHE A 293 -20.48 4.98 -25.77
C PHE A 293 -19.07 4.64 -25.27
N VAL A 294 -18.93 4.14 -24.04
CA VAL A 294 -17.63 3.80 -23.45
C VAL A 294 -16.97 2.58 -24.10
N ASP A 295 -17.76 1.65 -24.65
CA ASP A 295 -17.27 0.50 -25.44
C ASP A 295 -16.69 0.91 -26.81
N GLY A 296 -16.76 2.21 -27.17
CA GLY A 296 -16.15 2.77 -28.37
C GLY A 296 -17.09 2.95 -29.57
N TRP A 297 -18.39 2.71 -29.40
CA TRP A 297 -19.40 2.88 -30.46
C TRP A 297 -20.11 4.23 -30.38
N GLU A 298 -19.34 5.32 -30.38
CA GLU A 298 -19.82 6.68 -30.12
C GLU A 298 -20.96 7.12 -31.05
N SER A 299 -20.84 6.91 -32.37
CA SER A 299 -21.86 7.32 -33.34
C SER A 299 -23.18 6.59 -33.13
N LYS A 300 -23.14 5.29 -32.80
CA LYS A 300 -24.34 4.48 -32.53
C LYS A 300 -24.99 4.90 -31.20
N ALA A 301 -24.18 5.21 -30.19
CA ALA A 301 -24.67 5.70 -28.92
C ALA A 301 -25.39 7.05 -29.09
N ILE A 302 -24.84 7.97 -29.88
CA ILE A 302 -25.48 9.26 -30.19
C ILE A 302 -26.78 9.07 -30.96
N GLU A 303 -26.82 8.14 -31.93
CA GLU A 303 -28.05 7.84 -32.66
C GLU A 303 -29.13 7.26 -31.72
N ASN A 304 -28.76 6.34 -30.84
CA ASN A 304 -29.65 5.78 -29.83
C ASN A 304 -30.15 6.85 -28.86
N TRP A 305 -29.28 7.77 -28.43
CA TRP A 305 -29.65 8.92 -27.61
C TRP A 305 -30.66 9.81 -28.34
N ARG A 306 -30.41 10.15 -29.62
CA ARG A 306 -31.35 10.94 -30.43
C ARG A 306 -32.72 10.25 -30.58
N ARG A 307 -32.74 8.93 -30.77
CA ARG A 307 -34.00 8.15 -30.84
C ARG A 307 -34.79 8.20 -29.53
N CYS A 308 -34.10 8.25 -28.39
CA CYS A 308 -34.72 8.29 -27.07
C CYS A 308 -35.10 9.71 -26.58
N LEU A 309 -34.90 10.75 -27.40
CA LEU A 309 -35.25 12.14 -27.05
C LEU A 309 -36.73 12.31 -26.73
N SER A 310 -37.62 11.63 -27.45
CA SER A 310 -39.08 11.76 -27.28
C SER A 310 -39.63 11.01 -26.07
N THR A 311 -38.89 10.02 -25.55
CA THR A 311 -39.31 9.14 -24.46
C THR A 311 -38.58 9.49 -23.16
N LEU A 312 -37.25 9.37 -23.13
CA LEU A 312 -36.40 9.58 -21.95
C LEU A 312 -36.05 11.05 -21.73
N GLY A 313 -36.02 11.84 -22.80
CA GLY A 313 -35.73 13.28 -22.78
C GLY A 313 -36.95 14.18 -22.61
N ASN A 314 -38.14 13.61 -22.41
CA ASN A 314 -39.37 14.37 -22.20
C ASN A 314 -39.37 15.07 -20.83
N GLU A 315 -39.94 16.27 -20.76
CA GLU A 315 -39.87 17.15 -19.60
C GLU A 315 -40.48 16.58 -18.31
N ASN A 316 -41.34 15.57 -18.43
CA ASN A 316 -42.02 14.91 -17.31
C ASN A 316 -41.39 13.55 -16.92
N ALA A 317 -40.31 13.13 -17.57
CA ALA A 317 -39.66 11.86 -17.28
C ALA A 317 -38.76 11.97 -16.04
N GLU A 318 -38.81 10.99 -15.14
CA GLU A 318 -37.92 10.90 -13.97
C GLU A 318 -36.43 10.84 -14.38
N THR A 319 -36.14 10.29 -15.56
CA THR A 319 -34.79 10.18 -16.12
C THR A 319 -34.31 11.43 -16.85
N PHE A 320 -35.10 12.52 -16.89
CA PHE A 320 -34.79 13.71 -17.70
C PHE A 320 -33.42 14.28 -17.39
N GLN A 321 -33.10 14.50 -16.10
CA GLN A 321 -31.83 15.09 -15.71
C GLN A 321 -30.63 14.22 -16.14
N GLU A 322 -30.64 12.94 -15.77
CA GLU A 322 -29.54 12.02 -16.07
C GLU A 322 -29.36 11.80 -17.58
N PHE A 323 -30.45 11.79 -18.35
CA PHE A 323 -30.44 11.63 -19.80
C PHE A 323 -29.77 12.81 -20.53
N TRP A 324 -30.11 14.03 -20.14
CA TRP A 324 -29.51 15.23 -20.74
C TRP A 324 -28.06 15.42 -20.25
N GLU A 325 -27.74 15.11 -18.99
CA GLU A 325 -26.36 15.12 -18.48
C GLU A 325 -25.46 14.12 -19.22
N LEU A 326 -25.99 12.93 -19.54
CA LEU A 326 -25.29 11.95 -20.36
C LEU A 326 -25.05 12.50 -21.78
N GLY A 327 -26.07 13.11 -22.39
CA GLY A 327 -25.95 13.73 -23.70
C GLY A 327 -24.87 14.80 -23.75
N VAL A 328 -24.80 15.67 -22.74
CA VAL A 328 -23.73 16.68 -22.61
C VAL A 328 -22.35 16.02 -22.52
N ARG A 329 -22.18 15.01 -21.66
CA ARG A 329 -20.91 14.28 -21.52
C ARG A 329 -20.47 13.60 -22.82
N MET A 330 -21.41 13.01 -23.55
CA MET A 330 -21.16 12.36 -24.84
C MET A 330 -20.75 13.39 -25.90
N TYR A 331 -21.51 14.47 -26.09
CA TYR A 331 -21.21 15.51 -27.07
C TYR A 331 -19.91 16.27 -26.76
N CYS A 332 -19.61 16.50 -25.48
CA CYS A 332 -18.32 17.03 -25.05
C CYS A 332 -17.16 16.12 -25.50
N ARG A 333 -17.30 14.80 -25.36
CA ARG A 333 -16.26 13.84 -25.77
C ARG A 333 -16.13 13.68 -27.28
N THR A 334 -17.22 13.77 -28.04
CA THR A 334 -17.17 13.70 -29.51
C THR A 334 -16.77 15.02 -30.18
N GLY A 335 -16.79 16.13 -29.43
CA GLY A 335 -16.45 17.46 -29.94
C GLY A 335 -17.61 18.22 -30.59
N ASP A 336 -18.84 17.72 -30.51
CA ASP A 336 -20.05 18.38 -31.04
C ASP A 336 -20.61 19.41 -30.04
N LEU A 337 -19.90 20.52 -29.90
CA LEU A 337 -20.11 21.46 -28.79
C LEU A 337 -21.41 22.28 -28.92
N GLU A 338 -21.94 22.45 -30.13
CA GLU A 338 -23.19 23.18 -30.33
C GLU A 338 -24.38 22.42 -29.74
N GLU A 339 -24.44 21.11 -29.96
CA GLU A 339 -25.49 20.26 -29.38
C GLU A 339 -25.29 20.12 -27.87
N ALA A 340 -24.04 20.07 -27.40
CA ALA A 340 -23.74 20.12 -25.96
C ALA A 340 -24.28 21.42 -25.32
N GLN A 341 -24.05 22.58 -25.94
CA GLN A 341 -24.57 23.86 -25.42
C GLN A 341 -26.11 23.90 -25.43
N ARG A 342 -26.76 23.36 -26.47
CA ARG A 342 -28.23 23.29 -26.54
C ARG A 342 -28.80 22.37 -25.44
N ALA A 343 -28.17 21.23 -25.19
CA ALA A 343 -28.52 20.32 -24.11
C ALA A 343 -28.38 20.99 -22.74
N ILE A 344 -27.30 21.73 -22.51
CA ILE A 344 -27.09 22.49 -21.27
C ILE A 344 -28.13 23.61 -21.11
N ASN A 345 -28.42 24.38 -22.16
CA ASN A 345 -29.42 25.45 -22.07
C ASN A 345 -30.80 24.90 -21.66
N LYS A 346 -31.16 23.71 -22.12
CA LYS A 346 -32.39 23.01 -21.67
C LYS A 346 -32.33 22.57 -20.20
N LEU A 347 -31.18 22.08 -19.74
CA LEU A 347 -30.96 21.71 -18.33
C LEU A 347 -31.02 22.93 -17.39
N VAL A 348 -30.39 24.03 -17.80
CA VAL A 348 -30.37 25.28 -17.03
C VAL A 348 -31.77 25.87 -16.88
N GLN A 349 -32.61 25.80 -17.93
CA GLN A 349 -34.01 26.23 -17.86
C GLN A 349 -34.85 25.48 -16.81
N LYS A 350 -34.49 24.24 -16.48
CA LYS A 350 -35.18 23.40 -15.47
C LYS A 350 -34.53 23.45 -14.08
N GLN A 351 -33.56 24.34 -13.84
CA GLN A 351 -32.82 24.48 -12.57
C GLN A 351 -32.05 23.21 -12.17
N SER A 352 -31.57 22.43 -13.15
CA SER A 352 -30.66 21.32 -12.88
C SER A 352 -29.30 21.82 -12.37
N ASN A 353 -28.55 20.95 -11.69
CA ASN A 353 -27.25 21.28 -11.08
C ASN A 353 -26.30 21.98 -12.09
N PRO A 354 -25.94 23.25 -11.87
CA PRO A 354 -25.15 24.02 -12.85
C PRO A 354 -23.74 23.46 -13.13
N ARG A 355 -23.22 22.57 -12.28
CA ARG A 355 -21.90 21.91 -12.43
C ARG A 355 -21.73 21.14 -13.75
N ILE A 356 -22.82 20.88 -14.48
CA ILE A 356 -22.78 20.29 -15.82
C ILE A 356 -22.08 21.17 -16.88
N LEU A 357 -21.80 22.44 -16.56
CA LEU A 357 -20.96 23.31 -17.40
C LEU A 357 -19.46 22.95 -17.32
N MET A 358 -19.01 22.20 -16.31
CA MET A 358 -17.59 21.85 -16.13
C MET A 358 -16.99 21.05 -17.31
N PRO A 359 -17.63 19.98 -17.82
CA PRO A 359 -17.14 19.26 -18.99
C PRO A 359 -17.04 20.16 -20.23
N LEU A 360 -17.96 21.12 -20.39
CA LEU A 360 -17.94 22.05 -21.51
C LEU A 360 -16.77 23.04 -21.40
N ILE A 361 -16.52 23.60 -20.21
CA ILE A 361 -15.37 24.47 -19.95
C ILE A 361 -14.08 23.72 -20.30
N ARG A 362 -13.96 22.47 -19.86
CA ARG A 362 -12.82 21.61 -20.17
C ARG A 362 -12.64 21.42 -21.68
N THR A 363 -13.68 21.00 -22.40
CA THR A 363 -13.56 20.72 -23.84
C THR A 363 -13.32 21.98 -24.66
N TRP A 364 -13.91 23.12 -24.28
CA TRP A 364 -13.60 24.42 -24.88
C TRP A 364 -12.17 24.87 -24.61
N SER A 365 -11.64 24.56 -23.43
CA SER A 365 -10.23 24.80 -23.11
C SER A 365 -9.30 23.95 -23.99
N GLU A 366 -9.64 22.68 -24.20
CA GLU A 366 -8.82 21.70 -24.94
C GLU A 366 -8.71 22.02 -26.45
N LEU A 367 -9.70 22.69 -27.05
CA LEU A 367 -9.68 23.07 -28.47
C LEU A 367 -8.64 24.15 -28.80
N GLY A 368 -8.18 24.92 -27.81
CA GLY A 368 -7.08 25.87 -27.95
C GLY A 368 -7.29 27.09 -28.86
N THR A 369 -8.36 27.16 -29.65
CA THR A 369 -8.66 28.31 -30.52
C THR A 369 -9.08 29.54 -29.70
N GLU A 370 -8.67 30.75 -30.09
CA GLU A 370 -9.00 31.99 -29.35
C GLU A 370 -10.51 32.16 -29.11
N GLU A 371 -11.34 31.79 -30.10
CA GLU A 371 -12.79 31.78 -29.97
C GLU A 371 -13.28 30.75 -28.94
N ALA A 372 -12.69 29.56 -28.89
CA ALA A 372 -13.02 28.55 -27.89
C ALA A 372 -12.57 28.98 -26.49
N GLN A 373 -11.43 29.67 -26.33
CA GLN A 373 -11.02 30.25 -25.05
C GLN A 373 -12.00 31.33 -24.56
N GLY A 374 -12.48 32.18 -25.49
CA GLY A 374 -13.53 33.15 -25.20
C GLY A 374 -14.85 32.49 -24.75
N LYS A 375 -15.25 31.41 -25.44
CA LYS A 375 -16.42 30.60 -25.08
C LYS A 375 -16.23 29.88 -23.73
N ALA A 376 -15.07 29.28 -23.46
CA ALA A 376 -14.72 28.65 -22.18
C ALA A 376 -14.89 29.63 -21.01
N TRP A 377 -14.41 30.86 -21.18
CA TRP A 377 -14.61 31.92 -20.20
C TRP A 377 -16.09 32.32 -20.05
N ALA A 378 -16.85 32.39 -21.14
CA ALA A 378 -18.27 32.69 -21.08
C ALA A 378 -19.07 31.59 -20.35
N ALA A 379 -18.77 30.31 -20.58
CA ALA A 379 -19.36 29.20 -19.84
C ALA A 379 -18.99 29.24 -18.34
N TYR A 380 -17.75 29.61 -18.00
CA TYR A 380 -17.36 29.83 -16.62
C TYR A 380 -18.15 30.97 -15.96
N ARG A 381 -18.33 32.10 -16.65
CA ARG A 381 -19.16 33.21 -16.15
C ARG A 381 -20.61 32.77 -15.94
N GLN A 382 -21.18 32.04 -16.89
CA GLN A 382 -22.53 31.47 -16.78
C GLN A 382 -22.64 30.52 -15.57
N LEU A 383 -21.65 29.64 -15.37
CA LEU A 383 -21.59 28.74 -14.21
C LEU A 383 -21.63 29.51 -12.90
N ARG A 384 -20.86 30.58 -12.81
CA ARG A 384 -20.80 31.43 -11.62
C ARG A 384 -22.10 32.20 -11.37
N GLU A 385 -22.71 32.77 -12.41
CA GLU A 385 -24.00 33.47 -12.29
C GLU A 385 -25.12 32.52 -11.82
N LEU A 386 -25.09 31.27 -12.25
CA LEU A 386 -26.08 30.26 -11.86
C LEU A 386 -25.84 29.68 -10.45
N LEU A 387 -24.59 29.54 -10.02
CA LEU A 387 -24.26 29.01 -8.69
C LEU A 387 -24.25 30.09 -7.60
N GLY A 388 -23.91 31.33 -7.92
CA GLY A 388 -23.81 32.42 -6.93
C GLY A 388 -23.00 32.02 -5.70
N ASP A 389 -23.64 32.06 -4.54
CA ASP A 389 -23.05 31.73 -3.23
C ASP A 389 -22.82 30.21 -3.02
N ASP A 390 -23.41 29.34 -3.86
CA ASP A 390 -23.23 27.88 -3.77
C ASP A 390 -21.94 27.38 -4.46
N MET A 391 -21.17 28.30 -5.08
CA MET A 391 -19.91 27.99 -5.74
C MET A 391 -18.83 27.64 -4.71
N LYS A 392 -18.39 26.37 -4.68
CA LYS A 392 -17.39 25.92 -3.71
C LYS A 392 -15.98 26.20 -4.19
N LEU A 393 -15.06 26.29 -3.23
CA LEU A 393 -13.61 26.37 -3.46
C LEU A 393 -13.08 25.29 -4.41
N ALA A 394 -13.61 24.06 -4.31
CA ALA A 394 -13.24 22.95 -5.20
C ALA A 394 -13.69 23.16 -6.65
N ASP A 395 -14.84 23.82 -6.86
CA ASP A 395 -15.35 24.12 -8.20
C ASP A 395 -14.41 25.13 -8.90
N TYR A 396 -13.90 26.13 -8.18
CA TYR A 396 -12.88 27.06 -8.70
C TYR A 396 -11.57 26.35 -9.04
N ASP A 397 -11.09 25.45 -8.16
CA ASP A 397 -9.83 24.72 -8.39
C ASP A 397 -9.88 23.88 -9.66
N GLN A 398 -11.03 23.25 -9.92
CA GLN A 398 -11.24 22.45 -11.13
C GLN A 398 -11.18 23.31 -12.39
N VAL A 399 -11.84 24.47 -12.41
CA VAL A 399 -11.79 25.41 -13.53
C VAL A 399 -10.38 25.97 -13.75
N ILE A 400 -9.71 26.38 -12.67
CA ILE A 400 -8.33 26.88 -12.71
C ILE A 400 -7.41 25.82 -13.31
N SER A 401 -7.54 24.55 -12.88
CA SER A 401 -6.75 23.46 -13.43
C SER A 401 -7.01 23.24 -14.92
N TYR A 402 -8.27 23.32 -15.37
CA TYR A 402 -8.59 23.23 -16.80
C TYR A 402 -7.88 24.32 -17.61
N PHE A 403 -7.93 25.57 -17.17
CA PHE A 403 -7.22 26.65 -17.86
C PHE A 403 -5.70 26.49 -17.83
N LEU A 404 -5.12 26.03 -16.71
CA LEU A 404 -3.68 25.81 -16.58
C LEU A 404 -3.19 24.66 -17.48
N THR A 405 -3.92 23.54 -17.53
CA THR A 405 -3.56 22.39 -18.38
C THR A 405 -3.53 22.73 -19.87
N THR A 406 -4.28 23.73 -20.30
CA THR A 406 -4.35 24.19 -21.68
C THR A 406 -3.54 25.47 -21.92
N HIS A 407 -2.57 25.77 -21.04
CA HIS A 407 -1.69 26.94 -21.11
C HIS A 407 -2.39 28.32 -21.12
N GLN A 408 -3.62 28.42 -20.61
CA GLN A 408 -4.38 29.67 -20.48
C GLN A 408 -4.17 30.29 -19.09
N THR A 409 -2.93 30.60 -18.74
CA THR A 409 -2.56 31.14 -17.42
C THR A 409 -3.28 32.45 -17.08
N GLU A 410 -3.60 33.28 -18.07
CA GLU A 410 -4.37 34.52 -17.87
C GLU A 410 -5.83 34.25 -17.46
N ASN A 411 -6.53 33.34 -18.14
CA ASN A 411 -7.90 32.95 -17.75
C ASN A 411 -7.90 32.26 -16.37
N ALA A 412 -6.87 31.44 -16.08
CA ALA A 412 -6.69 30.83 -14.76
C ALA A 412 -6.47 31.88 -13.67
N LEU A 413 -5.66 32.92 -13.92
CA LEU A 413 -5.46 34.04 -13.00
C LEU A 413 -6.77 34.80 -12.78
N TYR A 414 -7.53 35.05 -13.84
CA TYR A 414 -8.82 35.73 -13.72
C TYR A 414 -9.80 34.93 -12.86
N ALA A 415 -9.90 33.62 -13.05
CA ALA A 415 -10.71 32.75 -12.19
C ALA A 415 -10.22 32.72 -10.73
N PHE A 416 -8.90 32.74 -10.51
CA PHE A 416 -8.33 32.80 -9.15
C PHE A 416 -8.59 34.16 -8.46
N VAL A 417 -8.51 35.26 -9.19
CA VAL A 417 -8.83 36.60 -8.66
C VAL A 417 -10.32 36.74 -8.38
N ASP A 418 -11.16 36.16 -9.24
CA ASP A 418 -12.60 36.06 -9.04
C ASP A 418 -12.91 35.30 -7.75
N MET A 419 -12.28 34.14 -7.53
CA MET A 419 -12.37 33.36 -6.29
C MET A 419 -11.93 34.17 -5.05
N MET A 420 -10.83 34.92 -5.14
CA MET A 420 -10.28 35.67 -4.00
C MET A 420 -11.05 36.95 -3.67
N SER A 421 -11.74 37.53 -4.65
CA SER A 421 -12.48 38.80 -4.51
C SER A 421 -13.99 38.62 -4.46
N ASP A 422 -14.48 37.38 -4.53
CA ASP A 422 -15.89 37.06 -4.76
C ASP A 422 -16.45 37.85 -5.97
N GLY A 423 -15.61 37.97 -7.00
CA GLY A 423 -15.87 38.71 -8.23
C GLY A 423 -16.10 40.20 -8.14
N LYS A 424 -15.68 40.83 -7.04
CA LYS A 424 -15.61 42.29 -6.95
C LYS A 424 -14.56 42.87 -7.91
N ILE A 425 -13.60 42.06 -8.35
CA ILE A 425 -12.53 42.47 -9.28
C ILE A 425 -12.66 41.66 -10.58
N ASP A 426 -13.09 42.32 -11.66
CA ASP A 426 -13.08 41.76 -13.01
C ASP A 426 -11.86 42.28 -13.78
N LEU A 427 -10.83 41.45 -13.86
CA LEU A 427 -9.58 41.80 -14.55
C LEU A 427 -9.72 41.89 -16.07
N LYS A 428 -10.76 41.30 -16.70
CA LYS A 428 -10.97 41.47 -18.15
C LYS A 428 -11.41 42.88 -18.53
N LYS A 429 -12.00 43.62 -17.59
CA LYS A 429 -12.44 45.01 -17.81
C LYS A 429 -11.36 46.03 -17.50
N GLN A 430 -10.28 45.63 -16.82
CA GLN A 430 -9.22 46.52 -16.37
C GLN A 430 -7.99 46.39 -17.28
N LYS A 431 -7.48 47.54 -17.77
CA LYS A 431 -6.28 47.57 -18.64
C LYS A 431 -4.98 47.23 -17.92
N TYR A 432 -4.95 47.32 -16.59
CA TYR A 432 -3.77 47.09 -15.77
C TYR A 432 -4.13 46.22 -14.56
N MET A 433 -3.20 45.36 -14.16
CA MET A 433 -3.37 44.51 -12.97
C MET A 433 -3.30 45.39 -11.70
N PRO A 434 -4.31 45.35 -10.81
CA PRO A 434 -4.26 46.08 -9.54
C PRO A 434 -3.05 45.70 -8.71
N SER A 435 -2.49 46.66 -7.96
CA SER A 435 -1.35 46.42 -7.06
C SER A 435 -1.63 45.37 -5.98
N VAL A 436 -2.90 45.15 -5.65
CA VAL A 436 -3.35 44.07 -4.73
C VAL A 436 -3.08 42.68 -5.31
N VAL A 437 -3.17 42.53 -6.64
CA VAL A 437 -2.99 41.27 -7.37
C VAL A 437 -1.56 41.13 -7.89
N ALA A 438 -0.96 42.22 -8.37
CA ALA A 438 0.41 42.29 -8.89
C ALA A 438 1.48 42.29 -7.78
N ASN A 439 1.39 41.34 -6.84
CA ASN A 439 2.29 41.22 -5.70
C ASN A 439 2.69 39.75 -5.50
N LYS A 440 3.98 39.51 -5.21
CA LYS A 440 4.54 38.19 -4.86
C LYS A 440 3.71 37.44 -3.82
N PHE A 441 3.09 38.11 -2.85
CA PHE A 441 2.28 37.44 -1.82
C PHE A 441 0.96 36.87 -2.37
N PHE A 442 0.35 37.54 -3.35
CA PHE A 442 -0.87 37.06 -4.00
C PHE A 442 -0.59 35.77 -4.77
N PHE A 443 0.44 35.78 -5.62
CA PHE A 443 0.91 34.59 -6.32
C PHE A 443 1.39 33.50 -5.38
N GLY A 444 2.00 33.85 -4.24
CA GLY A 444 2.35 32.88 -3.21
C GLY A 444 1.15 32.12 -2.63
N LYS A 445 0.01 32.80 -2.44
CA LYS A 445 -1.25 32.14 -2.05
C LYS A 445 -1.77 31.23 -3.15
N TRP A 446 -1.66 31.66 -4.41
CA TRP A 446 -2.05 30.85 -5.56
C TRP A 446 -1.21 29.59 -5.69
N LEU A 447 0.12 29.71 -5.66
CA LEU A 447 1.07 28.61 -5.70
C LEU A 447 0.85 27.63 -4.55
N LYS A 448 0.67 28.13 -3.31
CA LYS A 448 0.37 27.28 -2.15
C LYS A 448 -0.90 26.44 -2.36
N ARG A 449 -1.93 27.02 -2.98
CA ARG A 449 -3.19 26.33 -3.27
C ARG A 449 -3.02 25.28 -4.37
N LEU A 450 -2.33 25.61 -5.46
CA LEU A 450 -2.02 24.66 -6.54
C LEU A 450 -1.19 23.48 -6.04
N ILE A 451 -0.16 23.74 -5.23
CA ILE A 451 0.65 22.71 -4.57
C ILE A 451 -0.22 21.84 -3.65
N GLY A 452 -1.14 22.45 -2.88
CA GLY A 452 -2.07 21.71 -2.03
C GLY A 452 -3.08 20.85 -2.80
N ALA A 453 -3.47 21.29 -3.99
CA ALA A 453 -4.35 20.54 -4.90
C ALA A 453 -3.62 19.45 -5.70
N GLY A 454 -2.28 19.46 -5.70
CA GLY A 454 -1.45 18.51 -6.45
C GLY A 454 -1.17 18.91 -7.90
N ASP A 455 -1.59 20.10 -8.34
CA ASP A 455 -1.34 20.60 -9.70
C ASP A 455 0.03 21.29 -9.80
N LEU A 456 1.09 20.47 -9.82
CA LEU A 456 2.47 20.95 -9.84
C LEU A 456 2.87 21.55 -11.20
N ASN A 457 2.31 21.04 -12.30
CA ASN A 457 2.52 21.59 -13.63
C ASN A 457 1.89 22.98 -13.76
N GLY A 458 0.65 23.14 -13.27
CA GLY A 458 0.01 24.44 -13.19
C GLY A 458 0.79 25.42 -12.30
N ALA A 459 1.32 24.96 -11.16
CA ALA A 459 2.17 25.78 -10.30
C ALA A 459 3.46 26.24 -11.02
N HIS A 460 4.10 25.37 -11.80
CA HIS A 460 5.25 25.74 -12.63
C HIS A 460 4.90 26.83 -13.64
N SER A 461 3.79 26.66 -14.38
CA SER A 461 3.34 27.65 -15.35
C SER A 461 3.03 29.01 -14.72
N VAL A 462 2.57 29.03 -13.46
CA VAL A 462 2.39 30.27 -12.70
C VAL A 462 3.74 30.95 -12.39
N VAL A 463 4.78 30.19 -12.05
CA VAL A 463 6.14 30.73 -11.85
C VAL A 463 6.69 31.33 -13.14
N ASP A 464 6.53 30.64 -14.28
CA ASP A 464 6.94 31.15 -15.59
C ASP A 464 6.21 32.45 -15.93
N PHE A 465 4.89 32.49 -15.68
CA PHE A 465 4.06 33.67 -15.87
C PHE A 465 4.48 34.85 -14.98
N MET A 466 4.83 34.58 -13.71
CA MET A 466 5.37 35.61 -12.81
C MET A 466 6.64 36.24 -13.40
N GLY A 467 7.56 35.41 -13.91
CA GLY A 467 8.78 35.89 -14.56
C GLY A 467 8.51 36.74 -15.80
N GLN A 468 7.58 36.30 -16.67
CA GLN A 468 7.17 37.06 -17.86
C GLN A 468 6.58 38.44 -17.52
N LYS A 469 5.86 38.55 -16.40
CA LYS A 469 5.28 39.82 -15.92
C LYS A 469 6.25 40.64 -15.04
N GLY A 470 7.49 40.18 -14.87
CA GLY A 470 8.52 40.86 -14.06
C GLY A 470 8.25 40.81 -12.55
N ILE A 471 7.49 39.82 -12.07
CA ILE A 471 7.20 39.60 -10.66
C ILE A 471 8.16 38.53 -10.14
N GLU A 472 9.10 38.92 -9.28
CA GLU A 472 10.04 37.96 -8.69
C GLU A 472 9.32 37.05 -7.66
N PRO A 473 9.38 35.71 -7.82
CA PRO A 473 8.85 34.78 -6.82
C PRO A 473 9.72 34.82 -5.56
N ALA A 474 9.08 34.63 -4.40
CA ALA A 474 9.82 34.57 -3.13
C ALA A 474 10.50 33.19 -2.97
N PRO A 475 11.68 33.10 -2.34
CA PRO A 475 12.35 31.81 -2.10
C PRO A 475 11.45 30.77 -1.43
N ILE A 476 10.64 31.19 -0.44
CA ILE A 476 9.70 30.32 0.28
C ILE A 476 8.65 29.67 -0.65
N GLN A 477 8.28 30.34 -1.74
CA GLN A 477 7.30 29.83 -2.70
C GLN A 477 7.93 28.75 -3.58
N LEU A 478 9.14 29.00 -4.07
CA LEU A 478 9.89 28.03 -4.88
C LEU A 478 10.36 26.83 -4.05
N ASN A 479 10.82 27.04 -2.81
CA ASN A 479 11.14 25.95 -1.88
C ASN A 479 9.92 25.04 -1.65
N GLY A 480 8.72 25.63 -1.52
CA GLY A 480 7.48 24.87 -1.41
C GLY A 480 7.18 24.02 -2.65
N LEU A 481 7.48 24.52 -3.86
CA LEU A 481 7.31 23.81 -5.12
C LEU A 481 8.36 22.70 -5.30
N ILE A 482 9.65 22.99 -5.01
CA ILE A 482 10.75 22.01 -4.98
C ILE A 482 10.39 20.84 -4.07
N ALA A 483 9.96 21.13 -2.83
CA ALA A 483 9.55 20.10 -1.89
C ALA A 483 8.33 19.30 -2.39
N ALA A 484 7.43 19.92 -3.15
CA ALA A 484 6.25 19.25 -3.69
C ALA A 484 6.61 18.28 -4.82
N TRP A 485 7.47 18.69 -5.75
CA TRP A 485 8.01 17.81 -6.79
C TRP A 485 8.81 16.64 -6.21
N GLN A 486 9.66 16.91 -5.21
CA GLN A 486 10.41 15.86 -4.51
C GLN A 486 9.50 14.84 -3.82
N ARG A 487 8.34 15.28 -3.29
CA ARG A 487 7.33 14.39 -2.68
C ARG A 487 6.50 13.63 -3.72
N ALA A 488 6.25 14.21 -4.89
CA ALA A 488 5.56 13.52 -5.98
C ALA A 488 6.38 12.33 -6.50
N GLY A 489 7.72 12.48 -6.53
CA GLY A 489 8.65 11.39 -6.81
C GLY A 489 8.73 10.97 -8.29
N GLY A 490 8.06 11.68 -9.20
CA GLY A 490 8.23 11.50 -10.65
C GLY A 490 9.64 11.87 -11.09
N ILE A 491 10.20 11.17 -12.10
CA ILE A 491 11.55 11.45 -12.60
C ILE A 491 11.64 12.89 -13.13
N GLU A 492 10.68 13.29 -13.95
CA GLU A 492 10.60 14.66 -14.48
C GLU A 492 10.41 15.70 -13.38
N ASP A 493 9.62 15.38 -12.34
CA ASP A 493 9.41 16.28 -11.21
C ASP A 493 10.71 16.48 -10.42
N LEU A 494 11.48 15.40 -10.19
CA LEU A 494 12.78 15.47 -9.52
C LEU A 494 13.79 16.28 -10.34
N GLU A 495 13.80 16.14 -11.66
CA GLU A 495 14.66 16.94 -12.54
C GLU A 495 14.28 18.43 -12.50
N LYS A 496 12.98 18.76 -12.56
CA LYS A 496 12.49 20.14 -12.41
C LYS A 496 12.86 20.73 -11.04
N ALA A 497 12.73 19.94 -9.98
CA ALA A 497 13.11 20.34 -8.62
C ALA A 497 14.60 20.66 -8.52
N ASP A 498 15.46 19.80 -9.07
CA ASP A 498 16.89 20.00 -9.09
C ASP A 498 17.27 21.23 -9.92
N GLN A 499 16.73 21.36 -11.14
CA GLN A 499 17.00 22.51 -12.00
C GLN A 499 16.62 23.85 -11.33
N MET A 500 15.43 23.91 -10.72
CA MET A 500 14.97 25.12 -10.02
C MET A 500 15.84 25.43 -8.81
N ALA A 501 16.16 24.43 -7.99
CA ALA A 501 16.98 24.62 -6.80
C ALA A 501 18.41 25.05 -7.16
N TRP A 502 19.04 24.42 -8.16
CA TRP A 502 20.37 24.78 -8.63
C TRP A 502 20.40 26.17 -9.27
N GLY A 503 19.36 26.57 -10.00
CA GLY A 503 19.21 27.94 -10.50
C GLY A 503 19.20 28.97 -9.38
N MET A 504 18.44 28.72 -8.30
CA MET A 504 18.44 29.59 -7.11
C MET A 504 19.82 29.64 -6.41
N ILE A 505 20.54 28.51 -6.38
CA ILE A 505 21.89 28.40 -5.80
C ILE A 505 22.88 29.23 -6.62
N GLU A 506 22.83 29.14 -7.93
CA GLU A 506 23.69 29.92 -8.82
C GLU A 506 23.47 31.43 -8.64
N THR A 507 22.21 31.88 -8.55
CA THR A 507 21.89 33.28 -8.24
C THR A 507 22.51 33.72 -6.91
N ARG A 508 22.50 32.86 -5.89
CA ARG A 508 23.12 33.14 -4.59
C ARG A 508 24.63 33.24 -4.69
N ILE A 509 25.28 32.30 -5.39
CA ILE A 509 26.75 32.29 -5.57
C ILE A 509 27.20 33.54 -6.35
N ARG A 510 26.47 33.90 -7.43
CA ARG A 510 26.74 35.13 -8.20
C ARG A 510 26.63 36.38 -7.33
N PHE A 511 25.62 36.45 -6.46
CA PHE A 511 25.46 37.53 -5.49
C PHE A 511 26.62 37.62 -4.48
N VAL A 512 27.17 36.48 -4.03
CA VAL A 512 28.33 36.48 -3.11
C VAL A 512 29.60 36.90 -3.85
N LYS A 513 29.81 36.40 -5.07
CA LYS A 513 30.97 36.76 -5.92
C LYS A 513 30.99 38.26 -6.25
N SER A 514 29.85 38.85 -6.62
CA SER A 514 29.73 40.29 -6.87
C SER A 514 29.96 41.14 -5.62
N ARG A 515 29.56 40.66 -4.43
CA ARG A 515 29.87 41.34 -3.16
C ARG A 515 31.35 41.29 -2.78
N GLY A 516 32.05 40.21 -3.14
CA GLY A 516 33.48 40.04 -2.86
C GLY A 516 34.39 40.89 -3.76
N ASN A 517 33.93 41.20 -4.97
CA ASN A 517 34.63 42.08 -5.93
C ASN A 517 34.08 43.51 -5.83
N ASP A 518 34.62 44.32 -4.92
CA ASP A 518 34.20 45.70 -4.66
C ASP A 518 34.53 46.71 -5.81
N MET A 519 34.66 46.25 -7.07
CA MET A 519 35.12 47.07 -8.21
C MET A 519 34.53 46.65 -9.57
N ASP A 520 33.29 46.16 -9.65
CA ASP A 520 32.62 46.13 -10.96
C ASP A 520 31.09 46.21 -10.89
N LEU A 521 30.58 47.34 -10.38
CA LEU A 521 29.15 47.68 -10.43
C LEU A 521 28.64 47.94 -11.86
N GLN A 522 29.49 47.78 -12.89
CA GLN A 522 29.23 48.22 -14.25
C GLN A 522 29.20 47.08 -15.29
N SER A 523 29.69 45.87 -14.97
CA SER A 523 29.63 44.72 -15.89
C SER A 523 28.38 43.83 -15.72
N ASP A 524 27.74 43.83 -14.55
CA ASP A 524 26.58 42.96 -14.24
C ASP A 524 25.25 43.45 -14.85
N LEU A 525 25.20 44.69 -15.35
CA LEU A 525 24.04 45.22 -16.09
C LEU A 525 24.00 44.75 -17.57
N LEU A 526 25.04 44.05 -18.04
CA LEU A 526 25.20 43.68 -19.45
C LEU A 526 25.17 42.18 -19.75
N GLN A 527 25.10 41.31 -18.74
CA GLN A 527 24.75 39.91 -18.94
C GLN A 527 23.26 39.71 -18.60
N LYS A 528 22.39 40.15 -19.50
CA LYS A 528 21.06 39.55 -19.62
C LYS A 528 21.26 38.12 -20.12
N ASP A 529 21.54 37.21 -19.20
CA ASP A 529 21.18 35.81 -19.45
C ASP A 529 19.66 35.78 -19.65
N ASP A 530 19.20 35.11 -20.70
CA ASP A 530 17.79 34.86 -21.03
C ASP A 530 17.06 33.98 -19.97
N THR A 531 17.65 33.83 -18.77
CA THR A 531 17.11 33.03 -17.68
C THR A 531 16.23 33.89 -16.78
N LEU A 532 15.07 33.34 -16.39
CA LEU A 532 14.13 33.97 -15.46
C LEU A 532 14.89 34.48 -14.21
N PRO A 533 14.57 35.67 -13.66
CA PRO A 533 15.16 36.14 -12.41
C PRO A 533 14.67 35.25 -11.25
N LEU A 534 15.43 34.20 -10.98
CA LEU A 534 15.20 33.32 -9.84
C LEU A 534 15.66 34.02 -8.55
N PRO A 535 14.95 33.81 -7.44
CA PRO A 535 15.38 34.33 -6.15
C PRO A 535 16.61 33.58 -5.64
N ARG A 536 17.41 34.28 -4.82
CA ARG A 536 18.57 33.67 -4.15
C ARG A 536 18.16 32.48 -3.28
N ALA A 537 18.92 31.39 -3.38
CA ALA A 537 18.78 30.24 -2.51
C ALA A 537 18.91 30.61 -1.02
N THR A 538 18.19 29.84 -0.21
CA THR A 538 18.14 29.95 1.25
C THR A 538 18.64 28.65 1.88
N LEU A 539 18.83 28.64 3.20
CA LEU A 539 19.24 27.42 3.93
C LEU A 539 18.25 26.28 3.71
N GLU A 540 16.96 26.59 3.63
CA GLU A 540 15.90 25.65 3.31
C GLU A 540 16.09 25.02 1.92
N THR A 541 16.49 25.80 0.90
CA THR A 541 16.76 25.29 -0.46
C THR A 541 17.84 24.22 -0.44
N PHE A 542 18.95 24.47 0.27
CA PHE A 542 20.02 23.50 0.45
C PHE A 542 19.58 22.30 1.28
N SER A 543 18.79 22.51 2.33
CA SER A 543 18.27 21.45 3.20
C SER A 543 17.38 20.48 2.43
N LEU A 544 16.49 20.99 1.56
CA LEU A 544 15.61 20.19 0.70
C LEU A 544 16.40 19.31 -0.27
N LEU A 545 17.40 19.87 -0.97
CA LEU A 545 18.27 19.08 -1.84
C LEU A 545 19.09 18.06 -1.04
N ALA A 546 19.63 18.46 0.12
CA ALA A 546 20.48 17.61 0.93
C ALA A 546 19.72 16.38 1.44
N GLU A 547 18.50 16.58 1.93
CA GLU A 547 17.63 15.49 2.36
C GLU A 547 17.25 14.58 1.18
N ASN A 548 16.86 15.15 0.03
CA ASN A 548 16.49 14.39 -1.15
C ASN A 548 17.66 13.51 -1.66
N TYR A 549 18.86 14.09 -1.78
CA TYR A 549 20.04 13.37 -2.23
C TYR A 549 20.46 12.27 -1.25
N ARG A 550 20.37 12.51 0.06
CA ARG A 550 20.62 11.46 1.07
C ARG A 550 19.61 10.31 0.97
N VAL A 551 18.31 10.60 0.85
CA VAL A 551 17.26 9.57 0.76
C VAL A 551 17.44 8.71 -0.50
N ARG A 552 17.94 9.31 -1.59
CA ARG A 552 18.19 8.64 -2.87
C ARG A 552 19.60 8.03 -2.99
N ASP A 553 20.41 8.09 -1.93
CA ASP A 553 21.79 7.60 -1.90
C ASP A 553 22.70 8.22 -2.97
N LEU A 554 22.48 9.50 -3.28
CA LEU A 554 23.26 10.27 -4.26
C LEU A 554 24.42 11.02 -3.58
N HIS A 555 25.40 10.27 -3.08
CA HIS A 555 26.53 10.81 -2.32
C HIS A 555 27.29 11.92 -3.08
N ASP A 556 27.66 11.68 -4.35
CA ASP A 556 28.44 12.66 -5.14
C ASP A 556 27.68 13.97 -5.36
N ARG A 557 26.36 13.90 -5.59
CA ARG A 557 25.51 15.09 -5.72
C ARG A 557 25.45 15.88 -4.42
N LEU A 558 25.46 15.20 -3.28
CA LEU A 558 25.49 15.85 -1.98
C LEU A 558 26.84 16.52 -1.70
N LEU A 559 27.96 15.94 -2.14
CA LEU A 559 29.27 16.58 -2.07
C LEU A 559 29.31 17.84 -2.94
N MET A 560 28.83 17.77 -4.19
CA MET A 560 28.70 18.95 -5.05
C MET A 560 27.85 20.05 -4.41
N LEU A 561 26.72 19.66 -3.78
CA LEU A 561 25.86 20.59 -3.05
C LEU A 561 26.60 21.24 -1.88
N TRP A 562 27.44 20.48 -1.16
CA TRP A 562 28.25 21.00 -0.07
C TRP A 562 29.31 22.00 -0.55
N GLU A 563 29.93 21.76 -1.70
CA GLU A 563 30.86 22.73 -2.31
C GLU A 563 30.14 24.03 -2.67
N ALA A 564 28.98 23.92 -3.32
CA ALA A 564 28.14 25.07 -3.65
C ALA A 564 27.65 25.83 -2.40
N PHE A 565 27.36 25.11 -1.31
CA PHE A 565 26.99 25.72 -0.02
C PHE A 565 28.14 26.57 0.55
N ARG A 566 29.38 26.11 0.44
CA ARG A 566 30.57 26.88 0.85
C ARG A 566 30.76 28.12 -0.02
N GLU A 567 30.57 28.01 -1.33
CA GLU A 567 30.64 29.16 -2.26
C GLU A 567 29.52 30.17 -2.01
N ALA A 568 28.35 29.73 -1.54
CA ALA A 568 27.21 30.58 -1.22
C ALA A 568 27.39 31.41 0.07
N ASP A 569 28.53 31.25 0.77
CA ASP A 569 28.89 31.92 2.02
C ASP A 569 27.73 31.89 3.03
N MET A 570 27.29 30.67 3.34
CA MET A 570 26.17 30.41 4.25
C MET A 570 26.65 29.71 5.51
N LYS A 571 26.02 30.03 6.65
CA LYS A 571 26.27 29.32 7.91
C LYS A 571 25.49 28.01 7.91
N ALA A 572 26.20 26.89 7.97
CA ALA A 572 25.58 25.58 8.12
C ALA A 572 24.94 25.42 9.51
N ASP A 573 23.82 24.70 9.55
CA ASP A 573 23.15 24.26 10.76
C ASP A 573 23.42 22.75 11.01
N SER A 574 22.92 22.24 12.14
CA SER A 574 23.04 20.83 12.48
C SER A 574 22.37 19.93 11.44
N PHE A 575 21.27 20.39 10.82
CA PHE A 575 20.51 19.63 9.85
C PHE A 575 21.36 19.26 8.61
N ILE A 576 22.01 20.24 7.98
CA ILE A 576 22.86 19.98 6.80
C ILE A 576 24.02 19.05 7.15
N ILE A 577 24.64 19.23 8.33
CA ILE A 577 25.71 18.34 8.80
C ILE A 577 25.20 16.91 8.92
N ASN A 578 24.02 16.72 9.50
CA ASN A 578 23.42 15.40 9.67
C ASN A 578 23.15 14.73 8.33
N GLN A 579 22.70 15.47 7.30
CA GLN A 579 22.52 14.93 5.96
C GLN A 579 23.85 14.42 5.38
N LEU A 580 24.92 15.21 5.53
CA LEU A 580 26.26 14.84 5.06
C LEU A 580 26.81 13.62 5.81
N LEU A 581 26.73 13.62 7.15
CA LEU A 581 27.20 12.50 7.97
C LEU A 581 26.52 11.19 7.59
N GLU A 582 25.19 11.20 7.45
CA GLU A 582 24.43 10.01 7.04
C GLU A 582 24.81 9.55 5.62
N SER A 583 25.04 10.48 4.70
CA SER A 583 25.48 10.16 3.35
C SER A 583 26.87 9.50 3.31
N TYR A 584 27.84 10.01 4.07
CA TYR A 584 29.15 9.35 4.24
C TYR A 584 29.00 7.95 4.85
N ILE A 585 28.08 7.77 5.80
CA ILE A 585 27.80 6.46 6.41
C ILE A 585 27.19 5.49 5.40
N GLN A 586 26.24 5.93 4.57
CA GLN A 586 25.61 5.13 3.50
C GLN A 586 26.65 4.70 2.44
N ALA A 587 27.55 5.61 2.06
CA ALA A 587 28.68 5.33 1.17
C ALA A 587 29.79 4.44 1.79
N GLY A 588 29.65 4.02 3.06
CA GLY A 588 30.65 3.20 3.77
C GLY A 588 31.89 3.96 4.23
N GLN A 589 31.92 5.28 4.04
CA GLN A 589 33.03 6.20 4.34
C GLN A 589 32.94 6.75 5.78
N SER A 590 32.97 5.86 6.77
CA SER A 590 32.74 6.26 8.17
C SER A 590 33.87 7.07 8.79
N LYS A 591 35.11 6.97 8.26
CA LYS A 591 36.25 7.74 8.77
C LYS A 591 36.12 9.20 8.36
N GLU A 592 35.69 9.40 7.11
CA GLU A 592 35.41 10.67 6.49
C GLU A 592 34.25 11.36 7.22
N ALA A 593 33.20 10.61 7.62
CA ALA A 593 32.13 11.13 8.46
C ALA A 593 32.64 11.68 9.81
N VAL A 594 33.54 10.96 10.50
CA VAL A 594 34.12 11.43 11.77
C VAL A 594 35.00 12.66 11.56
N ASN A 595 35.82 12.68 10.50
CA ASN A 595 36.64 13.85 10.17
C ASN A 595 35.77 15.07 9.85
N LEU A 596 34.68 14.89 9.09
CA LEU A 596 33.73 15.96 8.81
C LEU A 596 33.13 16.54 10.09
N TYR A 597 32.69 15.67 11.02
CA TYR A 597 32.20 16.12 12.32
C TYR A 597 33.24 16.95 13.08
N LEU A 598 34.49 16.47 13.17
CA LEU A 598 35.56 17.21 13.86
C LEU A 598 35.80 18.59 13.23
N THR A 599 35.92 18.66 11.90
CA THR A 599 36.09 19.94 11.19
C THR A 599 34.91 20.89 11.41
N LEU A 600 33.67 20.40 11.36
CA LEU A 600 32.49 21.27 11.42
C LEU A 600 32.12 21.69 12.85
N VAL A 601 32.20 20.75 13.80
CA VAL A 601 31.78 20.98 15.18
C VAL A 601 32.94 21.48 16.04
N SER A 602 34.13 20.87 15.93
CA SER A 602 35.28 21.23 16.77
C SER A 602 36.05 22.45 16.24
N GLU A 603 36.26 22.55 14.92
CA GLU A 603 37.06 23.65 14.34
C GLU A 603 36.19 24.86 13.95
N LYS A 604 35.02 24.63 13.34
CA LYS A 604 34.11 25.70 12.90
C LYS A 604 33.04 26.10 13.92
N GLY A 605 32.93 25.37 15.03
CA GLY A 605 32.01 25.70 16.12
C GLY A 605 30.53 25.60 15.75
N ILE A 606 30.16 24.70 14.83
CA ILE A 606 28.75 24.44 14.54
C ILE A 606 28.19 23.56 15.67
N GLU A 607 27.09 23.99 16.27
CA GLU A 607 26.48 23.26 17.39
C GLU A 607 25.81 21.97 16.88
N PRO A 608 26.17 20.78 17.39
CA PRO A 608 25.54 19.53 17.00
C PRO A 608 24.15 19.41 17.63
N ASP A 609 23.33 18.51 17.10
CA ASP A 609 22.02 18.15 17.66
C ASP A 609 21.97 16.66 18.07
N PRO A 610 20.88 16.16 18.70
CA PRO A 610 20.79 14.75 19.08
C PRO A 610 20.89 13.79 17.87
N TYR A 611 20.48 14.21 16.68
CA TYR A 611 20.56 13.43 15.45
C TYR A 611 22.01 13.31 14.95
N THR A 612 22.84 14.34 15.17
CA THR A 612 24.30 14.28 14.92
C THR A 612 24.91 13.11 15.67
N PHE A 613 24.61 12.95 16.96
CA PHE A 613 25.11 11.82 17.73
C PHE A 613 24.49 10.50 17.26
N SER A 614 23.21 10.46 16.89
CA SER A 614 22.60 9.26 16.31
C SER A 614 23.33 8.76 15.05
N ALA A 615 23.80 9.67 14.20
CA ALA A 615 24.63 9.38 13.03
C ALA A 615 26.04 8.94 13.45
N LEU A 616 26.72 9.69 14.33
CA LEU A 616 28.07 9.35 14.80
C LEU A 616 28.15 7.96 15.41
N TRP A 617 27.16 7.56 16.21
CA TRP A 617 27.15 6.22 16.80
C TRP A 617 27.03 5.10 15.76
N LYS A 618 26.53 5.37 14.54
CA LYS A 618 26.56 4.39 13.42
C LYS A 618 27.96 4.21 12.83
N THR A 619 28.85 5.20 12.96
CA THR A 619 30.22 5.14 12.39
C THR A 619 31.11 4.10 13.09
N LEU A 620 30.80 3.76 14.36
CA LEU A 620 31.56 2.79 15.13
C LEU A 620 31.58 1.42 14.45
N ALA A 621 32.76 0.79 14.36
CA ALA A 621 32.93 -0.48 13.65
C ALA A 621 31.97 -1.57 14.12
N VAL A 622 31.73 -1.62 15.43
CA VAL A 622 30.80 -2.54 16.10
C VAL A 622 29.38 -2.40 15.55
N ASN A 623 28.94 -1.19 15.24
CA ASN A 623 27.58 -0.92 14.77
C ASN A 623 27.42 -1.06 13.26
N ARG A 624 28.51 -1.09 12.48
CA ARG A 624 28.47 -1.32 11.03
C ARG A 624 28.21 -2.78 10.66
N LEU A 625 28.73 -3.71 11.47
CA LEU A 625 28.60 -5.15 11.26
C LEU A 625 27.20 -5.63 11.69
N HIS A 626 26.17 -5.43 10.86
CA HIS A 626 24.85 -6.04 11.05
C HIS A 626 24.81 -7.51 10.59
N VAL A 627 25.84 -7.98 9.87
CA VAL A 627 25.86 -9.30 9.21
C VAL A 627 26.85 -10.29 9.85
N THR A 628 27.84 -9.83 10.62
CA THR A 628 28.81 -10.73 11.27
C THR A 628 28.70 -10.62 12.79
N ALA A 629 28.26 -11.69 13.43
CA ALA A 629 28.19 -11.87 14.89
C ALA A 629 29.59 -12.07 15.51
N GLY A 630 30.54 -11.21 15.17
CA GLY A 630 31.91 -11.26 15.67
C GLY A 630 32.17 -10.20 16.73
N PHE A 631 32.73 -10.61 17.86
CA PHE A 631 33.43 -9.70 18.78
C PHE A 631 34.52 -8.97 18.00
N VAL A 632 34.50 -7.64 18.01
CA VAL A 632 35.57 -6.83 17.42
C VAL A 632 36.52 -6.45 18.56
N PRO A 633 37.73 -7.03 18.64
CA PRO A 633 38.72 -6.62 19.64
C PRO A 633 39.08 -5.14 19.46
N ASP A 634 39.55 -4.52 20.56
CA ASP A 634 40.07 -3.14 20.59
C ASP A 634 39.07 -2.02 20.22
N GLN A 635 37.76 -2.26 20.41
CA GLN A 635 36.71 -1.24 20.20
C GLN A 635 36.23 -0.57 21.50
N ALA A 636 36.79 -0.93 22.66
CA ALA A 636 36.40 -0.34 23.93
C ALA A 636 36.81 1.14 24.04
N GLU A 637 38.07 1.48 23.73
CA GLU A 637 38.54 2.87 23.82
C GLU A 637 37.81 3.81 22.86
N PRO A 638 37.62 3.50 21.56
CA PRO A 638 36.86 4.36 20.65
C PRO A 638 35.39 4.55 21.07
N THR A 639 34.77 3.50 21.63
CA THR A 639 33.38 3.57 22.10
C THR A 639 33.26 4.45 23.35
N ARG A 640 34.20 4.34 24.30
CA ARG A 640 34.27 5.20 25.48
C ARG A 640 34.55 6.66 25.10
N ALA A 641 35.44 6.91 24.15
CA ALA A 641 35.72 8.25 23.63
C ALA A 641 34.51 8.87 22.94
N MET A 642 33.77 8.11 22.13
CA MET A 642 32.52 8.56 21.50
C MET A 642 31.45 8.91 22.56
N PHE A 643 31.39 8.13 23.64
CA PHE A 643 30.51 8.44 24.77
C PHE A 643 30.93 9.72 25.49
N ALA A 644 32.22 9.90 25.75
CA ALA A 644 32.75 11.15 26.33
C ALA A 644 32.39 12.36 25.48
N GLU A 645 32.52 12.23 24.15
CA GLU A 645 32.12 13.27 23.21
C GLU A 645 30.62 13.58 23.30
N THR A 646 29.76 12.55 23.38
CA THR A 646 28.32 12.71 23.56
C THR A 646 27.99 13.44 24.88
N VAL A 647 28.73 13.15 25.95
CA VAL A 647 28.55 13.79 27.28
C VAL A 647 28.97 15.26 27.28
N LYS A 648 29.99 15.66 26.50
CA LYS A 648 30.38 17.07 26.36
C LYS A 648 29.21 17.94 25.91
N PHE A 649 28.36 17.42 25.01
CA PHE A 649 27.20 18.12 24.46
C PHE A 649 25.87 17.76 25.17
N ARG A 650 25.92 17.38 26.45
CA ARG A 650 24.71 17.03 27.23
C ARG A 650 23.61 18.10 27.21
N HIS A 651 23.96 19.38 27.05
CA HIS A 651 23.00 20.49 27.05
C HIS A 651 22.05 20.45 25.84
N VAL A 652 22.50 19.86 24.73
CA VAL A 652 21.73 19.73 23.49
C VAL A 652 20.55 18.76 23.63
N PHE A 653 20.59 17.86 24.61
CA PHE A 653 19.55 16.87 24.87
C PHE A 653 18.47 17.35 25.85
N GLN A 654 18.54 18.60 26.34
CA GLN A 654 17.56 19.17 27.26
C GLN A 654 16.47 19.94 26.48
N PRO A 655 15.20 19.93 26.94
CA PRO A 655 14.67 19.34 28.18
C PRO A 655 14.20 17.89 28.04
N ASP A 656 14.06 17.38 26.81
CA ASP A 656 13.36 16.12 26.52
C ASP A 656 14.15 14.86 26.91
N GLY A 657 15.46 15.00 27.17
CA GLY A 657 16.36 13.89 27.47
C GLY A 657 16.86 13.18 26.21
N MET A 658 17.61 12.10 26.40
CA MET A 658 18.12 11.31 25.28
C MET A 658 17.02 10.45 24.64
N ASP A 659 16.94 10.50 23.30
CA ASP A 659 16.04 9.63 22.53
C ASP A 659 16.29 8.14 22.83
N GLY A 660 15.19 7.39 22.95
CA GLY A 660 15.22 5.98 23.31
C GLY A 660 15.95 5.09 22.29
N GLN A 661 15.95 5.44 21.00
CA GLN A 661 16.71 4.67 20.00
C GLN A 661 18.21 4.92 20.11
N LEU A 662 18.63 6.14 20.41
CA LEU A 662 20.03 6.45 20.67
C LEU A 662 20.51 5.74 21.94
N ALA A 663 19.81 5.90 23.07
CA ALA A 663 20.18 5.25 24.32
C ALA A 663 20.23 3.72 24.19
N ARG A 664 19.24 3.12 23.50
CA ARG A 664 19.22 1.70 23.13
C ARG A 664 20.46 1.31 22.33
N LYS A 665 20.84 2.09 21.32
CA LYS A 665 22.03 1.84 20.49
C LYS A 665 23.29 1.86 21.35
N ILE A 666 23.46 2.88 22.20
CA ILE A 666 24.60 3.00 23.12
C ILE A 666 24.75 1.75 23.99
N LEU A 667 23.69 1.35 24.69
CA LEU A 667 23.72 0.20 25.59
C LEU A 667 24.01 -1.11 24.84
N HIS A 668 23.40 -1.31 23.66
CA HIS A 668 23.73 -2.47 22.82
C HIS A 668 25.16 -2.43 22.29
N THR A 669 25.73 -1.25 22.00
CA THR A 669 27.14 -1.13 21.58
C THR A 669 28.07 -1.59 22.69
N PHE A 670 27.92 -1.08 23.93
CA PHE A 670 28.72 -1.52 25.09
C PHE A 670 28.55 -3.02 25.39
N ARG A 671 27.33 -3.54 25.25
CA ARG A 671 27.07 -4.97 25.40
C ARG A 671 27.81 -5.80 24.34
N ARG A 672 27.79 -5.39 23.06
CA ARG A 672 28.43 -6.11 21.95
C ARG A 672 29.96 -6.16 22.07
N ILE A 673 30.58 -5.10 22.60
CA ILE A 673 32.02 -5.07 22.90
C ILE A 673 32.37 -5.80 24.21
N LYS A 674 31.39 -6.30 24.97
CA LYS A 674 31.56 -6.93 26.29
C LYS A 674 32.26 -6.05 27.32
N ASP A 675 32.11 -4.73 27.22
CA ASP A 675 32.64 -3.79 28.20
C ASP A 675 31.61 -3.54 29.30
N ASN A 676 31.59 -4.45 30.28
CA ASN A 676 30.67 -4.39 31.42
C ASN A 676 30.89 -3.12 32.27
N THR A 677 32.14 -2.70 32.45
CA THR A 677 32.47 -1.47 33.19
C THR A 677 31.94 -0.22 32.50
N GLY A 678 32.18 -0.08 31.19
CA GLY A 678 31.65 1.02 30.38
C GLY A 678 30.13 0.99 30.27
N PHE A 679 29.52 -0.21 30.21
CA PHE A 679 28.07 -0.37 30.22
C PHE A 679 27.43 0.21 31.49
N VAL A 680 27.96 -0.10 32.67
CA VAL A 680 27.41 0.39 33.95
C VAL A 680 27.59 1.91 34.08
N VAL A 681 28.74 2.44 33.65
CA VAL A 681 28.99 3.89 33.60
C VAL A 681 28.00 4.55 32.64
N ALA A 682 27.83 4.03 31.42
CA ALA A 682 26.88 4.55 30.45
C ALA A 682 25.45 4.53 30.98
N LEU A 683 25.01 3.41 31.56
CA LEU A 683 23.67 3.26 32.14
C LEU A 683 23.41 4.30 33.25
N SER A 684 24.36 4.47 34.17
CA SER A 684 24.24 5.44 35.28
C SER A 684 24.19 6.87 34.74
N THR A 685 25.02 7.18 33.74
CA THR A 685 25.07 8.50 33.09
C THR A 685 23.79 8.80 32.31
N LEU A 686 23.21 7.81 31.64
CA LEU A 686 21.95 7.98 30.89
C LEU A 686 20.81 8.40 31.81
N ARG A 687 20.75 7.84 33.03
CA ARG A 687 19.80 8.25 34.06
C ARG A 687 20.11 9.66 34.58
N ASP A 688 21.32 9.88 35.08
CA ASP A 688 21.66 11.08 35.87
C ASP A 688 21.89 12.34 35.01
N ALA A 689 22.43 12.18 33.80
CA ALA A 689 22.80 13.30 32.92
C ALA A 689 21.86 13.50 31.72
N PHE A 690 21.16 12.44 31.29
CA PHE A 690 20.31 12.47 30.10
C PHE A 690 18.83 12.15 30.37
N GLY A 691 18.44 11.93 31.63
CA GLY A 691 17.04 11.69 32.01
C GLY A 691 16.43 10.41 31.41
N PHE A 692 17.24 9.49 30.91
CA PHE A 692 16.77 8.27 30.25
C PHE A 692 16.71 7.09 31.23
N MET A 693 15.52 6.49 31.35
CA MET A 693 15.30 5.25 32.09
C MET A 693 14.99 4.10 31.12
N PRO A 694 15.67 2.95 31.24
CA PRO A 694 15.52 1.85 30.30
C PRO A 694 14.12 1.22 30.41
N PRO A 695 13.32 1.14 29.32
CA PRO A 695 12.04 0.46 29.33
C PRO A 695 12.23 -1.06 29.44
N GLU A 696 11.21 -1.77 29.94
CA GLU A 696 11.22 -3.23 30.12
C GLU A 696 11.57 -3.98 28.82
N THR A 697 11.11 -3.48 27.68
CA THR A 697 11.43 -4.02 26.36
C THR A 697 12.93 -4.00 26.08
N LEU A 698 13.62 -2.90 26.41
CA LEU A 698 15.06 -2.78 26.25
C LEU A 698 15.81 -3.70 27.22
N VAL A 699 15.33 -3.85 28.47
CA VAL A 699 15.93 -4.78 29.43
C VAL A 699 15.86 -6.21 28.89
N LEU A 700 14.71 -6.63 28.38
CA LEU A 700 14.54 -7.96 27.78
C LEU A 700 15.42 -8.17 26.55
N GLU A 701 15.60 -7.15 25.70
CA GLU A 701 16.53 -7.19 24.57
C GLU A 701 17.98 -7.39 25.00
N LEU A 702 18.41 -6.67 26.04
CA LEU A 702 19.74 -6.81 26.62
C LEU A 702 19.94 -8.20 27.23
N MET A 703 18.92 -8.75 27.91
CA MET A 703 18.94 -10.09 28.51
C MET A 703 18.97 -11.22 27.48
N LEU A 704 18.16 -11.11 26.43
CA LEU A 704 18.06 -12.13 25.36
C LEU A 704 19.17 -12.05 24.34
N GLU A 705 20.02 -11.05 24.51
CA GLU A 705 21.16 -10.85 23.66
C GLU A 705 20.85 -10.40 22.22
N THR A 706 19.64 -9.91 21.96
CA THR A 706 19.14 -9.55 20.63
C THR A 706 18.63 -8.11 20.55
N THR A 707 18.60 -7.55 19.33
CA THR A 707 18.01 -6.22 19.03
C THR A 707 16.64 -6.32 18.35
N LYS A 708 16.11 -7.54 18.16
CA LYS A 708 14.78 -7.79 17.60
C LYS A 708 14.06 -8.75 18.54
N LEU A 709 12.86 -8.37 19.00
CA LEU A 709 11.99 -9.20 19.82
C LEU A 709 10.87 -9.88 19.01
N GLN A 710 10.59 -9.41 17.79
CA GLN A 710 9.59 -10.01 16.90
C GLN A 710 10.19 -11.21 16.15
N TRP A 711 9.89 -12.42 16.61
CA TRP A 711 10.26 -13.67 15.94
C TRP A 711 9.14 -14.70 16.07
N ASP A 712 8.86 -15.41 14.98
CA ASP A 712 7.79 -16.42 14.91
C ASP A 712 8.21 -17.82 15.35
N SER A 713 9.46 -18.00 15.82
CA SER A 713 9.96 -19.31 16.24
C SER A 713 9.53 -19.69 17.68
N PRO A 714 8.96 -20.89 17.89
CA PRO A 714 8.61 -21.40 19.23
C PRO A 714 9.78 -21.43 20.23
N ALA A 715 11.01 -21.67 19.77
CA ALA A 715 12.20 -21.74 20.64
C ALA A 715 12.57 -20.38 21.24
N TYR A 716 12.46 -19.31 20.46
CA TYR A 716 12.70 -17.94 20.93
C TYR A 716 11.58 -17.46 21.86
N ARG A 717 10.33 -17.84 21.60
CA ARG A 717 9.20 -17.57 22.53
C ARG A 717 9.46 -18.21 23.90
N ARG A 718 9.98 -19.44 23.95
CA ARG A 718 10.38 -20.07 25.22
C ARG A 718 11.49 -19.29 25.92
N ARG A 719 12.55 -18.89 25.20
CA ARG A 719 13.64 -18.07 25.76
C ARG A 719 13.15 -16.73 26.30
N LEU A 720 12.27 -16.05 25.57
CA LEU A 720 11.64 -14.79 26.01
C LEU A 720 10.81 -15.00 27.27
N MET A 721 10.02 -16.07 27.35
CA MET A 721 9.24 -16.37 28.55
C MET A 721 10.12 -16.69 29.75
N THR A 722 11.23 -17.42 29.56
CA THR A 722 12.22 -17.65 30.62
C THR A 722 12.87 -16.35 31.07
N ALA A 723 13.37 -15.53 30.13
CA ALA A 723 13.98 -14.24 30.44
C ALA A 723 13.01 -13.30 31.17
N LYS A 724 11.73 -13.27 30.75
CA LYS A 724 10.70 -12.49 31.43
C LYS A 724 10.45 -13.01 32.86
N ARG A 725 10.34 -14.31 33.06
CA ARG A 725 10.18 -14.92 34.40
C ARG A 725 11.37 -14.59 35.31
N ASP A 726 12.58 -14.63 34.78
CA ASP A 726 13.80 -14.28 35.53
C ASP A 726 13.83 -12.79 35.89
N LEU A 727 13.38 -11.92 34.98
CA LEU A 727 13.23 -10.50 35.22
C LEU A 727 12.18 -10.23 36.30
N ASP A 728 10.98 -10.80 36.17
CA ASP A 728 9.89 -10.65 37.14
C ASP A 728 10.32 -11.15 38.53
N ARG A 729 11.07 -12.26 38.61
CA ARG A 729 11.67 -12.75 39.86
C ARG A 729 12.67 -11.75 40.45
N GLY A 730 13.53 -11.16 39.61
CA GLY A 730 14.48 -10.14 40.02
C GLY A 730 13.79 -8.89 40.56
N LEU A 731 12.76 -8.41 39.88
CA LEU A 731 11.97 -7.24 40.30
C LEU A 731 11.19 -7.51 41.60
N LEU A 732 10.62 -8.70 41.76
CA LEU A 732 9.95 -9.10 43.02
C LEU A 732 10.93 -9.18 44.19
N SER A 733 12.17 -9.61 43.96
CA SER A 733 13.20 -9.63 45.00
C SER A 733 13.61 -8.22 45.44
N TRP A 734 13.63 -7.26 44.52
CA TRP A 734 13.84 -5.84 44.83
C TRP A 734 12.68 -5.26 45.64
N ALA A 735 11.44 -5.65 45.31
CA ALA A 735 10.24 -5.18 45.98
C ALA A 735 9.92 -5.89 47.31
N GLU A 736 10.83 -6.73 47.83
CA GLU A 736 10.64 -7.53 49.06
C GLU A 736 9.38 -8.40 49.02
N GLY A 737 8.94 -8.82 47.83
CA GLY A 737 7.72 -9.60 47.62
C GLY A 737 6.43 -8.79 47.46
N ASP A 738 6.45 -7.46 47.57
CA ASP A 738 5.28 -6.60 47.40
C ASP A 738 5.16 -6.05 45.97
N ALA A 739 4.34 -6.70 45.14
CA ALA A 739 4.10 -6.29 43.76
C ALA A 739 3.48 -4.88 43.61
N SER A 740 2.91 -4.31 44.66
CA SER A 740 2.33 -2.96 44.62
C SER A 740 3.40 -1.86 44.54
N ARG A 741 4.62 -2.14 45.02
CA ARG A 741 5.79 -1.26 44.91
C ARG A 741 6.36 -1.18 43.50
N LEU A 742 5.95 -2.05 42.57
CA LEU A 742 6.44 -2.12 41.19
C LEU A 742 5.58 -1.32 40.19
N LYS A 743 5.04 -0.17 40.60
CA LYS A 743 4.23 0.72 39.75
C LYS A 743 4.98 2.00 39.39
N GLY A 744 4.82 2.46 38.14
CA GLY A 744 5.36 3.74 37.68
C GLY A 744 6.89 3.85 37.81
N GLN A 745 7.36 4.92 38.46
CA GLN A 745 8.78 5.24 38.61
C GLN A 745 9.58 4.16 39.35
N HIS A 746 9.01 3.54 40.39
CA HIS A 746 9.69 2.50 41.17
C HIS A 746 9.96 1.23 40.33
N ARG A 747 9.12 0.96 39.31
CA ARG A 747 9.39 -0.12 38.35
C ARG A 747 10.60 0.21 37.47
N ALA A 748 10.72 1.47 37.04
CA ALA A 748 11.85 1.92 36.24
C ALA A 748 13.17 1.88 37.04
N GLU A 749 13.14 2.28 38.31
CA GLU A 749 14.27 2.18 39.25
C GLU A 749 14.69 0.72 39.50
N ALA A 750 13.73 -0.18 39.72
CA ALA A 750 13.99 -1.59 39.88
C ALA A 750 14.62 -2.23 38.62
N LEU A 751 14.16 -1.83 37.42
CA LEU A 751 14.75 -2.26 36.14
C LEU A 751 16.19 -1.74 35.98
N PHE A 752 16.45 -0.49 36.36
CA PHE A 752 17.79 0.10 36.37
C PHE A 752 18.74 -0.67 37.30
N GLU A 753 18.34 -0.89 38.55
CA GLU A 753 19.17 -1.62 39.52
C GLU A 753 19.42 -3.07 39.11
N TYR A 754 18.42 -3.71 38.50
CA TYR A 754 18.57 -5.07 37.99
C TYR A 754 19.65 -5.13 36.89
N LEU A 755 19.65 -4.20 35.94
CA LEU A 755 20.69 -4.09 34.92
C LEU A 755 22.06 -3.76 35.53
N GLN A 756 22.11 -2.84 36.49
CA GLN A 756 23.35 -2.48 37.18
C GLN A 756 23.99 -3.68 37.88
N LYS A 757 23.19 -4.48 38.61
CA LYS A 757 23.66 -5.70 39.30
C LYS A 757 24.14 -6.76 38.33
N ARG A 758 23.44 -6.93 37.19
CA ARG A 758 23.76 -7.96 36.20
C ARG A 758 25.04 -7.67 35.41
N TYR A 759 25.27 -6.41 35.05
CA TYR A 759 26.47 -6.00 34.30
C TYR A 759 27.60 -5.49 35.21
N TRP A 760 27.45 -5.61 36.53
CA TRP A 760 28.55 -5.33 37.46
C TRP A 760 29.70 -6.32 37.23
N PRO A 761 30.97 -5.88 37.21
CA PRO A 761 32.10 -6.77 36.94
C PRO A 761 32.15 -7.94 37.93
N THR A 762 32.25 -9.17 37.41
CA THR A 762 32.29 -10.40 38.21
C THR A 762 33.71 -10.73 38.70
N GLU A 763 34.74 -10.23 38.03
CA GLU A 763 36.16 -10.53 38.32
C GLU A 763 36.81 -9.45 39.20
N GLY A 764 37.58 -9.88 40.21
CA GLY A 764 38.40 -9.01 41.08
C GLY A 764 37.81 -8.68 42.47
N ASP A 765 38.67 -8.22 43.38
CA ASP A 765 38.25 -7.66 44.67
C ASP A 765 37.44 -6.36 44.49
N ASP A 766 36.59 -6.02 45.45
CA ASP A 766 35.75 -4.80 45.40
C ASP A 766 36.56 -3.51 45.21
N ALA A 767 37.81 -3.48 45.69
CA ALA A 767 38.74 -2.37 45.48
C ALA A 767 39.17 -2.24 44.00
N ILE A 768 39.39 -3.37 43.32
CA ILE A 768 39.78 -3.42 41.90
C ILE A 768 38.59 -3.03 41.03
N LYS A 769 37.38 -3.50 41.35
CA LYS A 769 36.14 -3.11 40.65
C LYS A 769 35.88 -1.61 40.70
N LYS A 770 36.03 -1.00 41.89
CA LYS A 770 35.90 0.45 42.06
C LYS A 770 36.97 1.22 41.29
N LYS A 771 38.20 0.70 41.20
CA LYS A 771 39.28 1.28 40.40
C LYS A 771 38.97 1.23 38.91
N MET A 772 38.53 0.07 38.39
CA MET A 772 38.15 -0.09 36.99
C MET A 772 36.94 0.78 36.61
N PHE A 773 35.96 0.91 37.51
CA PHE A 773 34.83 1.83 37.32
C PHE A 773 35.29 3.29 37.24
N LYS A 774 36.22 3.70 38.12
CA LYS A 774 36.81 5.04 38.11
C LYS A 774 37.56 5.32 36.81
N GLU A 775 38.40 4.39 36.37
CA GLU A 775 39.15 4.50 35.11
C GLU A 775 38.21 4.60 33.90
N ALA A 776 37.15 3.78 33.85
CA ALA A 776 36.14 3.86 32.79
C ALA A 776 35.37 5.18 32.84
N ALA A 777 35.00 5.67 34.02
CA ALA A 777 34.31 6.95 34.20
C ALA A 777 35.18 8.16 33.82
N GLU A 778 36.48 8.11 34.04
CA GLU A 778 37.45 9.12 33.58
C GLU A 778 37.59 9.11 32.07
N GLN A 779 37.75 7.93 31.44
CA GLN A 779 37.80 7.79 29.98
C GLN A 779 36.52 8.24 29.28
N MET A 780 35.37 8.05 29.93
CA MET A 780 34.06 8.48 29.44
C MET A 780 33.72 9.93 29.82
N GLY A 781 34.61 10.65 30.52
CA GLY A 781 34.43 12.07 30.86
C GLY A 781 33.29 12.35 31.87
N VAL A 782 32.84 11.34 32.62
CA VAL A 782 31.64 11.44 33.49
C VAL A 782 31.98 11.39 34.98
N TYR A 783 33.24 11.19 35.35
CA TYR A 783 33.63 11.04 36.76
C TYR A 783 33.12 12.19 37.66
N ASP A 784 33.19 13.43 37.20
CA ASP A 784 32.70 14.59 37.96
C ASP A 784 31.17 14.75 37.94
N VAL A 785 30.51 14.29 36.87
CA VAL A 785 29.06 14.35 36.71
C VAL A 785 28.38 13.31 37.62
N LEU A 786 28.90 12.07 37.66
CA LEU A 786 28.41 11.02 38.56
C LEU A 786 28.73 11.32 40.04
N ARG A 787 29.84 12.01 40.33
CA ARG A 787 30.17 12.43 41.70
C ARG A 787 29.24 13.50 42.25
N LYS A 788 28.67 14.35 41.39
CA LYS A 788 27.69 15.37 41.77
C LYS A 788 26.30 14.75 41.98
N GLY A 789 25.87 13.84 41.11
CA GLY A 789 24.59 13.13 41.24
C GLY A 789 24.50 12.17 42.43
N ALA A 790 25.63 11.72 42.99
CA ALA A 790 25.67 10.89 44.21
C ALA A 790 25.59 11.70 45.53
N LYS A 791 25.50 13.04 45.47
CA LYS A 791 25.45 13.94 46.63
C LYS A 791 24.10 14.66 46.80
N GLU A 792 23.19 14.50 45.85
CA GLU A 792 21.78 14.92 45.91
C GLU A 792 20.91 13.68 46.11
#